data_AF-A0A554JX31-F1
#
_entry.id   AF-A0A554JX31-F1
#
_cell.length_a   1.000
_cell.length_b   1.000
_cell.length_c   1.000
_cell.angle_alpha   90.00
_cell.angle_beta   90.00
_cell.angle_gamma   90.00
#
_symmetry.space_group_name_H-M   'P 1'
#
loop_
_entity.id
_entity.type
_entity.pdbx_description
1 polymer ?
#
loop_
_entity_poly.entity_id
_entity_poly.type
_entity_poly.pdbx_seq_one_letter_code
_entity_poly.pdbx_strand_id
1 'polypeptide(L)'
;MDIRELPREEWPQGLLEIPQPPERLWARGSMPPAGHKLLAVVGSRAMTRYGQEACQMLITGLAGYPISIVSGLALGVDTCAHKAALAAGLHTLALPGSGLEDAVMYPRSNRGFAKELLKKGGGMLSEYAPETASRIHYFPERNRLMVGLADAVLIIEAGPKSGTLITARLASEYNRDLLCIPHRIGDPHAFGGHLFIRLGAALVTEPLHILEVLNIPPLEGPRGEPPTDLEDAELAIWNILEEPRSRDDILRLSNEGVGETLTALVALELRGLIKEDDLLRLEAYILGIPFINLEKEKIDPDILRMIPEPIARRHNIVAFKKKGKDLEVAMLNPEDLGTIDFIKKQSDMRILPRITNAESIKHALLQYQKSLEAEFGDIIKEKTSEFAASAERSDEETADLKKIAEDLPIIKIVDTLLRHAILQKASDIHIEPLEKEVMVRYRIDGLLREAMILPKTVAAGIVARVKVLSNLKLDEHRLPQDGRFKAESEDYKVSFRVSILPITEGEKIVIRLLPEGAKGFTLEKLGFHGKALEDLHANIQHPTGMILATGPTGSGKTTTLYTVMDILNTPEVNISTIEDPVEYRMPRINQSQVKPDIGYTFANGLRSLLRQDPDIIMVGEIRDSETASLAVNAALTGHLVFSTLHTNSASGALPRLIDMKIEPFLIASTVNVIIAQRLVRTLCKEKTLYTLSKDELATLEKDVNLERVHAFLEEEHLIKKGVTWKDIPFYKPKPAGECADGYQGRIGIHEVLLMSDAIKELIMRQGTADQIEKQAKSEGMMTMLEDGIVKAVEGLTTIEEILRVTRE
;
A
#
# COMPACT_ATOMS: atom_id res chain seq x y z
N MET A 1 -27.77 -5.01 -34.58
CA MET A 1 -28.38 -4.74 -33.27
C MET A 1 -28.06 -3.30 -32.95
N ASP A 2 -29.09 -2.47 -32.93
CA ASP A 2 -28.96 -1.02 -32.80
C ASP A 2 -28.67 -0.65 -31.34
N ILE A 3 -27.89 0.42 -31.17
CA ILE A 3 -27.62 0.99 -29.85
C ILE A 3 -28.83 1.84 -29.49
N ARG A 4 -29.38 1.64 -28.30
CA ARG A 4 -30.50 2.43 -27.79
C ARG A 4 -30.23 2.90 -26.37
N GLU A 5 -30.71 4.09 -26.06
CA GLU A 5 -30.80 4.55 -24.67
C GLU A 5 -31.97 3.84 -23.99
N LEU A 6 -31.74 3.30 -22.80
CA LEU A 6 -32.76 2.67 -21.98
C LEU A 6 -33.49 3.74 -21.18
N PRO A 7 -34.83 3.83 -21.28
CA PRO A 7 -35.61 4.68 -20.38
C PRO A 7 -35.46 4.18 -18.95
N ARG A 8 -35.59 5.06 -17.96
CA ARG A 8 -35.25 4.76 -16.56
C ARG A 8 -36.06 3.60 -15.98
N GLU A 9 -37.26 3.37 -16.49
CA GLU A 9 -38.14 2.26 -16.11
C GLU A 9 -37.63 0.90 -16.60
N GLU A 10 -36.79 0.86 -17.63
CA GLU A 10 -36.13 -0.35 -18.15
C GLU A 10 -34.78 -0.64 -17.47
N TRP A 11 -34.36 0.19 -16.50
CA TRP A 11 -33.07 0.00 -15.85
C TRP A 11 -33.11 -1.19 -14.89
N PRO A 12 -32.07 -2.03 -14.87
CA PRO A 12 -31.95 -3.08 -13.86
C PRO A 12 -32.03 -2.50 -12.45
N GLN A 13 -32.86 -3.09 -11.59
CA GLN A 13 -33.13 -2.58 -10.25
C GLN A 13 -31.85 -2.38 -9.43
N GLY A 14 -30.88 -3.29 -9.53
CA GLY A 14 -29.59 -3.16 -8.85
C GLY A 14 -28.83 -1.87 -9.18
N LEU A 15 -28.98 -1.32 -10.38
CA LEU A 15 -28.37 -0.03 -10.74
C LEU A 15 -29.11 1.19 -10.18
N LEU A 16 -30.37 1.05 -9.79
CA LEU A 16 -31.13 2.11 -9.13
C LEU A 16 -30.81 2.20 -7.63
N GLU A 17 -30.34 1.10 -7.04
CA GLU A 17 -30.09 0.96 -5.60
C GLU A 17 -28.65 1.28 -5.18
N ILE A 18 -27.72 1.37 -6.13
CA ILE A 18 -26.33 1.73 -5.81
C ILE A 18 -26.20 3.20 -5.39
N PRO A 19 -25.22 3.56 -4.54
CA PRO A 19 -25.02 4.92 -4.04
C PRO A 19 -24.89 5.99 -5.13
N GLN A 20 -24.36 5.59 -6.30
CA GLN A 20 -24.21 6.45 -7.47
C GLN A 20 -24.88 5.75 -8.66
N PRO A 21 -26.19 5.87 -8.88
CA PRO A 21 -26.82 5.33 -10.08
C PRO A 21 -26.30 6.05 -11.34
N PRO A 22 -26.24 5.40 -12.52
CA PRO A 22 -25.88 6.10 -13.76
C PRO A 22 -26.87 7.24 -14.06
N GLU A 23 -26.43 8.27 -14.79
CA GLU A 23 -27.33 9.34 -15.23
C GLU A 23 -28.11 8.96 -16.48
N ARG A 24 -27.47 8.19 -17.37
CA ARG A 24 -28.00 7.65 -18.62
C ARG A 24 -27.46 6.24 -18.82
N LEU A 25 -28.20 5.40 -19.54
CA LEU A 25 -27.82 4.02 -19.75
C LEU A 25 -28.11 3.61 -21.19
N TRP A 26 -27.09 3.16 -21.91
CA TRP A 26 -27.19 2.67 -23.26
C TRP A 26 -27.02 1.16 -23.27
N ALA A 27 -27.81 0.50 -24.11
CA ALA A 27 -27.73 -0.93 -24.33
C ALA A 27 -27.53 -1.25 -25.81
N ARG A 28 -26.80 -2.33 -26.07
CA ARG A 28 -26.63 -2.94 -27.39
C ARG A 28 -26.69 -4.45 -27.25
N GLY A 29 -27.61 -5.10 -27.95
CA GLY A 29 -27.84 -6.54 -27.83
C GLY A 29 -28.87 -6.90 -26.75
N SER A 30 -28.87 -8.15 -26.32
CA SER A 30 -29.89 -8.70 -25.41
C SER A 30 -29.52 -8.50 -23.95
N MET A 31 -30.46 -7.97 -23.16
CA MET A 31 -30.35 -7.94 -21.71
C MET A 31 -30.44 -9.34 -21.11
N PRO A 32 -29.91 -9.57 -19.88
CA PRO A 32 -30.06 -10.84 -19.19
C PRO A 32 -31.52 -11.30 -19.11
N PRO A 33 -31.83 -12.59 -19.27
CA PRO A 33 -33.18 -13.12 -19.13
C PRO A 33 -33.76 -12.82 -17.74
N ALA A 34 -35.08 -12.62 -17.68
CA ALA A 34 -35.77 -12.38 -16.41
C ALA A 34 -35.58 -13.56 -15.44
N GLY A 35 -35.28 -13.26 -14.18
CA GLY A 35 -35.03 -14.27 -13.14
C GLY A 35 -33.62 -14.84 -13.11
N HIS A 36 -32.73 -14.46 -14.05
CA HIS A 36 -31.32 -14.84 -13.95
C HIS A 36 -30.62 -14.07 -12.83
N LYS A 37 -29.78 -14.78 -12.06
CA LYS A 37 -28.79 -14.16 -11.18
C LYS A 37 -27.60 -13.64 -11.99
N LEU A 38 -27.06 -12.50 -11.58
CA LEU A 38 -25.96 -11.83 -12.26
C LEU A 38 -24.66 -12.04 -11.49
N LEU A 39 -23.72 -12.77 -12.08
CA LEU A 39 -22.39 -12.99 -11.50
C LEU A 39 -21.38 -12.06 -12.19
N ALA A 40 -20.85 -11.09 -11.46
CA ALA A 40 -19.75 -10.27 -11.97
C ALA A 40 -18.43 -11.02 -11.85
N VAL A 41 -17.74 -11.25 -12.97
CA VAL A 41 -16.42 -11.91 -12.96
C VAL A 41 -15.35 -10.89 -13.31
N VAL A 42 -14.36 -10.74 -12.43
CA VAL A 42 -13.28 -9.75 -12.55
C VAL A 42 -11.92 -10.32 -12.17
N GLY A 43 -10.87 -9.73 -12.73
CA GLY A 43 -9.51 -10.07 -12.33
C GLY A 43 -8.44 -9.43 -13.20
N SER A 44 -7.23 -9.98 -13.14
CA SER A 44 -6.05 -9.45 -13.81
C SER A 44 -6.22 -9.39 -15.33
N ARG A 45 -5.73 -8.30 -15.94
CA ARG A 45 -5.57 -8.18 -17.41
C ARG A 45 -4.42 -9.05 -17.92
N ALA A 46 -3.40 -9.25 -17.09
CA ALA A 46 -2.34 -10.23 -17.29
C ALA A 46 -2.71 -11.49 -16.49
N MET A 47 -3.60 -12.30 -17.06
CA MET A 47 -4.13 -13.50 -16.41
C MET A 47 -3.09 -14.63 -16.47
N THR A 48 -2.90 -15.37 -15.37
CA THR A 48 -2.02 -16.54 -15.39
C THR A 48 -2.72 -17.74 -16.05
N ARG A 49 -1.96 -18.78 -16.38
CA ARG A 49 -2.52 -20.04 -16.86
C ARG A 49 -3.45 -20.68 -15.83
N TYR A 50 -3.10 -20.61 -14.55
CA TYR A 50 -3.94 -21.14 -13.47
C TYR A 50 -5.27 -20.40 -13.39
N GLY A 51 -5.24 -19.06 -13.40
CA GLY A 51 -6.46 -18.25 -13.44
C GLY A 51 -7.30 -18.56 -14.67
N GLN A 52 -6.68 -18.74 -15.84
CA GLN A 52 -7.38 -19.13 -17.07
C GLN A 52 -8.14 -20.45 -16.91
N GLU A 53 -7.44 -21.49 -16.44
CA GLU A 53 -8.02 -22.82 -16.21
C GLU A 53 -9.13 -22.77 -15.15
N ALA A 54 -8.93 -22.06 -14.03
CA ALA A 54 -9.91 -21.90 -12.98
C ALA A 54 -11.15 -21.12 -13.43
N CYS A 55 -10.98 -19.99 -14.12
CA CYS A 55 -12.09 -19.20 -14.66
C CYS A 55 -12.93 -20.01 -15.65
N GLN A 56 -12.27 -20.76 -16.54
CA GLN A 56 -12.96 -21.62 -17.50
C GLN A 56 -13.71 -22.75 -16.79
N MET A 57 -13.08 -23.44 -15.84
CA MET A 57 -13.71 -24.51 -15.07
C MET A 57 -14.96 -24.02 -14.32
N LEU A 58 -14.82 -22.92 -13.57
CA LEU A 58 -15.90 -22.38 -12.74
C LEU A 58 -17.09 -21.92 -13.57
N ILE A 59 -16.86 -21.12 -14.62
CA ILE A 59 -17.96 -20.58 -15.43
C ILE A 59 -18.60 -21.69 -16.28
N THR A 60 -17.83 -22.63 -16.81
CA THR A 60 -18.39 -23.74 -17.58
C THR A 60 -19.27 -24.64 -16.71
N GLY A 61 -18.90 -24.83 -15.44
CA GLY A 61 -19.70 -25.60 -14.48
C GLY A 61 -21.03 -24.98 -14.07
N LEU A 62 -21.29 -23.72 -14.45
CA LEU A 62 -22.59 -23.06 -14.24
C LEU A 62 -23.58 -23.32 -15.38
N ALA A 63 -23.22 -24.11 -16.39
CA ALA A 63 -24.09 -24.46 -17.50
C ALA A 63 -25.44 -25.02 -17.02
N GLY A 64 -26.54 -24.54 -17.60
CA GLY A 64 -27.90 -24.99 -17.27
C GLY A 64 -28.54 -24.27 -16.08
N TYR A 65 -27.79 -23.46 -15.31
CA TYR A 65 -28.35 -22.64 -14.24
C TYR A 65 -28.85 -21.29 -14.76
N PRO A 66 -29.86 -20.67 -14.09
CA PRO A 66 -30.36 -19.35 -14.44
C PRO A 66 -29.37 -18.25 -14.00
N ILE A 67 -28.18 -18.24 -14.60
CA ILE A 67 -27.09 -17.31 -14.30
C ILE A 67 -26.66 -16.60 -15.57
N SER A 68 -26.39 -15.30 -15.48
CA SER A 68 -25.75 -14.54 -16.55
C SER A 68 -24.42 -13.96 -16.06
N ILE A 69 -23.40 -14.04 -16.90
CA ILE A 69 -22.06 -13.54 -16.58
C ILE A 69 -21.95 -12.07 -16.96
N VAL A 70 -21.67 -11.22 -15.97
CA VAL A 70 -21.39 -9.81 -16.14
C VAL A 70 -19.88 -9.60 -16.09
N SER A 71 -19.30 -8.98 -17.11
CA SER A 71 -17.87 -8.63 -17.07
C SER A 71 -17.57 -7.42 -17.94
N GLY A 72 -16.33 -6.96 -17.89
CA GLY A 72 -15.94 -5.66 -18.40
C GLY A 72 -15.53 -5.57 -19.86
N LEU A 73 -15.43 -6.70 -20.56
CA LEU A 73 -14.86 -6.78 -21.91
C LEU A 73 -13.39 -6.32 -22.04
N ALA A 74 -12.64 -6.15 -20.93
CA ALA A 74 -11.21 -5.86 -20.98
C ALA A 74 -10.38 -7.12 -21.34
N LEU A 75 -9.05 -6.99 -21.41
CA LEU A 75 -8.14 -8.13 -21.58
C LEU A 75 -8.12 -9.04 -20.35
N GLY A 76 -7.57 -10.25 -20.49
CA GLY A 76 -7.37 -11.20 -19.40
C GLY A 76 -8.69 -11.82 -18.91
N VAL A 77 -8.94 -11.74 -17.61
CA VAL A 77 -10.07 -12.40 -16.94
C VAL A 77 -11.41 -12.03 -17.57
N ASP A 78 -11.64 -10.76 -17.92
CA ASP A 78 -12.90 -10.32 -18.54
C ASP A 78 -13.17 -11.06 -19.86
N THR A 79 -12.17 -11.14 -20.75
CA THR A 79 -12.30 -11.86 -22.02
C THR A 79 -12.47 -13.36 -21.79
N CYS A 80 -11.75 -13.94 -20.83
CA CYS A 80 -11.87 -15.35 -20.47
C CYS A 80 -13.29 -15.68 -19.97
N ALA A 81 -13.84 -14.84 -19.10
CA ALA A 81 -15.16 -15.03 -18.53
C ALA A 81 -16.26 -15.01 -19.58
N HIS A 82 -16.24 -14.03 -20.49
CA HIS A 82 -17.19 -13.97 -21.60
C HIS A 82 -17.07 -15.18 -22.54
N LYS A 83 -15.85 -15.62 -22.86
CA LYS A 83 -15.65 -16.81 -23.71
C LYS A 83 -16.15 -18.09 -23.06
N ALA A 84 -15.86 -18.29 -21.77
CA ALA A 84 -16.34 -19.44 -21.02
C ALA A 84 -17.88 -19.46 -20.93
N ALA A 85 -18.50 -18.30 -20.68
CA ALA A 85 -19.96 -18.17 -20.64
C ALA A 85 -20.60 -18.58 -21.97
N LEU A 86 -20.09 -18.05 -23.09
CA LEU A 86 -20.57 -18.38 -24.42
C LEU A 86 -20.36 -19.86 -24.79
N ALA A 87 -19.26 -20.48 -24.32
CA ALA A 87 -19.01 -21.90 -24.54
C ALA A 87 -19.97 -22.80 -23.75
N ALA A 88 -20.39 -22.36 -22.56
CA ALA A 88 -21.34 -23.05 -21.69
C ALA A 88 -22.82 -22.77 -22.03
N GLY A 89 -23.09 -21.95 -23.06
CA GLY A 89 -24.45 -21.54 -23.43
C GLY A 89 -25.11 -20.58 -22.44
N LEU A 90 -24.32 -19.93 -21.57
CA LEU A 90 -24.80 -18.92 -20.63
C LEU A 90 -24.97 -17.56 -21.32
N HIS A 91 -25.93 -16.77 -20.85
CA HIS A 91 -26.02 -15.37 -21.24
C HIS A 91 -24.82 -14.58 -20.67
N THR A 92 -24.34 -13.59 -21.41
CA THR A 92 -23.29 -12.70 -20.93
C THR A 92 -23.55 -11.24 -21.29
N LEU A 93 -23.27 -10.36 -20.32
CA LEU A 93 -23.44 -8.92 -20.42
C LEU A 93 -22.08 -8.23 -20.24
N ALA A 94 -21.62 -7.54 -21.26
CA ALA A 94 -20.35 -6.82 -21.27
C ALA A 94 -20.54 -5.33 -20.94
N LEU A 95 -19.78 -4.81 -19.99
CA LEU A 95 -19.76 -3.39 -19.66
C LEU A 95 -18.41 -2.81 -20.07
N PRO A 96 -18.23 -2.26 -21.29
CA PRO A 96 -16.96 -1.65 -21.66
C PRO A 96 -16.76 -0.34 -20.89
N GLY A 97 -15.49 0.02 -20.64
CA GLY A 97 -15.14 1.37 -20.14
C GLY A 97 -15.19 2.43 -21.23
N SER A 98 -16.20 2.38 -22.11
CA SER A 98 -16.40 3.24 -23.28
C SER A 98 -17.88 3.27 -23.68
N GLY A 99 -18.22 4.08 -24.67
CA GLY A 99 -19.47 3.96 -25.42
C GLY A 99 -19.57 2.62 -26.18
N LEU A 100 -20.75 2.36 -26.75
CA LEU A 100 -21.10 1.08 -27.38
C LEU A 100 -20.85 1.00 -28.89
N GLU A 101 -20.37 2.08 -29.53
CA GLU A 101 -19.98 2.07 -30.94
C GLU A 101 -18.66 1.31 -31.18
N ASP A 102 -18.59 0.61 -32.32
CA ASP A 102 -17.40 -0.17 -32.71
C ASP A 102 -16.13 0.69 -32.80
N ALA A 103 -16.27 1.97 -33.17
CA ALA A 103 -15.15 2.89 -33.39
C ALA A 103 -14.43 3.28 -32.09
N VAL A 104 -15.15 3.28 -30.97
CA VAL A 104 -14.68 3.76 -29.66
C VAL A 104 -14.44 2.65 -28.65
N MET A 105 -14.90 1.44 -28.96
CA MET A 105 -14.75 0.26 -28.12
C MET A 105 -13.28 -0.07 -27.86
N TYR A 106 -12.97 -0.24 -26.58
CA TYR A 106 -11.67 -0.60 -26.05
C TYR A 106 -11.76 -1.89 -25.21
N PRO A 107 -10.74 -2.77 -25.24
CA PRO A 107 -9.53 -2.66 -26.06
C PRO A 107 -9.84 -2.93 -27.54
N ARG A 108 -9.07 -2.31 -28.44
CA ARG A 108 -9.28 -2.45 -29.90
C ARG A 108 -9.23 -3.91 -30.36
N SER A 109 -8.40 -4.72 -29.72
CA SER A 109 -8.27 -6.16 -29.96
C SER A 109 -9.57 -6.94 -29.69
N ASN A 110 -10.43 -6.47 -28.79
CA ASN A 110 -11.69 -7.14 -28.45
C ASN A 110 -12.87 -6.73 -29.32
N ARG A 111 -12.71 -5.82 -30.29
CA ARG A 111 -13.80 -5.41 -31.20
C ARG A 111 -14.39 -6.55 -32.01
N GLY A 112 -13.54 -7.45 -32.51
CA GLY A 112 -13.99 -8.66 -33.22
C GLY A 112 -14.79 -9.59 -32.31
N PHE A 113 -14.31 -9.79 -31.08
CA PHE A 113 -14.97 -10.61 -30.09
C PHE A 113 -16.30 -10.01 -29.61
N ALA A 114 -16.39 -8.68 -29.43
CA ALA A 114 -17.63 -8.01 -29.05
C ALA A 114 -18.75 -8.22 -30.09
N LYS A 115 -18.40 -8.24 -31.38
CA LYS A 115 -19.34 -8.59 -32.46
C LYS A 115 -19.80 -10.03 -32.35
N GLU A 116 -18.90 -10.96 -32.03
CA GLU A 116 -19.25 -12.36 -31.80
C GLU A 116 -20.19 -12.53 -30.61
N LEU A 117 -19.88 -11.86 -29.48
CA LEU A 117 -20.68 -11.84 -28.27
C LEU A 117 -22.12 -11.41 -28.57
N LEU A 118 -22.30 -10.30 -29.29
CA LEU A 118 -23.62 -9.83 -29.73
C LEU A 118 -24.32 -10.84 -30.66
N LYS A 119 -23.58 -11.47 -31.58
CA LYS A 119 -24.12 -12.43 -32.55
C LYS A 119 -24.63 -13.70 -31.87
N LYS A 120 -24.02 -14.09 -30.74
CA LYS A 120 -24.42 -15.23 -29.90
C LYS A 120 -25.49 -14.89 -28.86
N GLY A 121 -26.09 -13.71 -28.92
CA GLY A 121 -27.16 -13.31 -28.01
C GLY A 121 -26.69 -12.78 -26.66
N GLY A 122 -25.44 -12.31 -26.56
CA GLY A 122 -24.98 -11.49 -25.44
C GLY A 122 -25.38 -10.02 -25.58
N GLY A 123 -25.24 -9.27 -24.49
CA GLY A 123 -25.53 -7.85 -24.43
C GLY A 123 -24.31 -7.01 -24.09
N MET A 124 -24.40 -5.71 -24.33
CA MET A 124 -23.50 -4.71 -23.80
C MET A 124 -24.27 -3.55 -23.19
N LEU A 125 -23.73 -2.99 -22.11
CA LEU A 125 -24.32 -1.90 -21.36
C LEU A 125 -23.26 -0.84 -21.05
N SER A 126 -23.58 0.43 -21.20
CA SER A 126 -22.67 1.53 -20.88
C SER A 126 -23.43 2.72 -20.33
N GLU A 127 -22.84 3.43 -19.37
CA GLU A 127 -23.32 4.74 -18.91
C GLU A 127 -22.77 5.91 -19.72
N TYR A 128 -22.03 5.62 -20.79
CA TYR A 128 -21.45 6.62 -21.67
C TYR A 128 -22.19 6.64 -23.01
N ALA A 129 -22.30 7.83 -23.61
CA ALA A 129 -22.91 7.99 -24.92
C ALA A 129 -22.24 7.05 -25.96
N PRO A 130 -22.97 6.54 -26.96
CA PRO A 130 -22.51 5.49 -27.87
C PRO A 130 -21.13 5.73 -28.47
N GLU A 131 -20.83 6.97 -28.83
CA GLU A 131 -19.63 7.49 -29.45
C GLU A 131 -18.51 7.90 -28.46
N THR A 132 -18.66 7.61 -27.16
CA THR A 132 -17.68 8.01 -26.13
C THR A 132 -16.44 7.12 -26.15
N ALA A 133 -15.26 7.69 -26.36
CA ALA A 133 -13.98 6.98 -26.28
C ALA A 133 -13.65 6.53 -24.84
N SER A 134 -12.98 5.38 -24.71
CA SER A 134 -12.54 4.85 -23.42
C SER A 134 -11.46 5.71 -22.76
N ARG A 135 -11.53 5.90 -21.45
CA ARG A 135 -10.53 6.62 -20.63
C ARG A 135 -10.22 5.84 -19.34
N ILE A 136 -9.14 6.16 -18.62
CA ILE A 136 -8.60 5.30 -17.55
C ILE A 136 -9.54 5.20 -16.32
N HIS A 137 -10.12 6.30 -15.83
CA HIS A 137 -11.07 6.30 -14.71
C HIS A 137 -12.44 5.72 -15.11
N TYR A 138 -12.77 5.60 -16.42
CA TYR A 138 -13.99 4.92 -16.86
C TYR A 138 -14.00 3.44 -16.49
N PHE A 139 -12.84 2.80 -16.31
CA PHE A 139 -12.81 1.39 -15.90
C PHE A 139 -13.24 1.23 -14.43
N PRO A 140 -12.68 1.97 -13.44
CA PRO A 140 -13.23 2.02 -12.09
C PRO A 140 -14.70 2.47 -12.02
N GLU A 141 -15.10 3.51 -12.76
CA GLU A 141 -16.50 3.98 -12.77
C GLU A 141 -17.43 2.88 -13.29
N ARG A 142 -17.11 2.28 -14.45
CA ARG A 142 -17.88 1.15 -14.98
C ARG A 142 -17.90 -0.04 -14.01
N ASN A 143 -16.82 -0.30 -13.26
CA ASN A 143 -16.80 -1.41 -12.31
C ASN A 143 -17.88 -1.26 -11.25
N ARG A 144 -18.24 -0.02 -10.87
CA ARG A 144 -19.37 0.25 -9.99
C ARG A 144 -20.69 -0.25 -10.56
N LEU A 145 -20.90 -0.15 -11.88
CA LEU A 145 -22.10 -0.66 -12.54
C LEU A 145 -22.11 -2.18 -12.58
N MET A 146 -20.94 -2.80 -12.82
CA MET A 146 -20.82 -4.25 -12.78
C MET A 146 -21.20 -4.80 -11.41
N VAL A 147 -20.69 -4.18 -10.34
CA VAL A 147 -21.02 -4.56 -8.96
C VAL A 147 -22.49 -4.25 -8.66
N GLY A 148 -22.99 -3.10 -9.09
CA GLY A 148 -24.39 -2.71 -8.87
C GLY A 148 -25.39 -3.66 -9.52
N LEU A 149 -25.07 -4.14 -10.73
CA LEU A 149 -25.85 -5.16 -11.44
C LEU A 149 -25.74 -6.53 -10.79
N ALA A 150 -24.57 -6.89 -10.30
CA ALA A 150 -24.32 -8.24 -9.84
C ALA A 150 -25.05 -8.55 -8.53
N ASP A 151 -25.53 -9.79 -8.42
CA ASP A 151 -25.90 -10.39 -7.15
C ASP A 151 -24.63 -10.75 -6.35
N ALA A 152 -23.57 -11.21 -7.04
CA ALA A 152 -22.29 -11.51 -6.42
C ALA A 152 -21.09 -11.27 -7.36
N VAL A 153 -19.91 -11.07 -6.78
CA VAL A 153 -18.67 -10.70 -7.50
C VAL A 153 -17.60 -11.78 -7.31
N LEU A 154 -17.21 -12.45 -8.38
CA LEU A 154 -16.13 -13.44 -8.41
C LEU A 154 -14.81 -12.84 -8.88
N ILE A 155 -13.80 -12.93 -8.01
CA ILE A 155 -12.41 -12.57 -8.29
C ILE A 155 -11.64 -13.84 -8.66
N ILE A 156 -11.13 -13.87 -9.89
CA ILE A 156 -10.24 -14.93 -10.35
C ILE A 156 -8.80 -14.67 -9.89
N GLU A 157 -8.27 -13.49 -10.22
CA GLU A 157 -6.89 -13.13 -9.89
C GLU A 157 -6.82 -11.63 -9.68
N ALA A 158 -6.03 -11.20 -8.70
CA ALA A 158 -5.83 -9.78 -8.46
C ALA A 158 -4.45 -9.57 -7.86
N GLY A 159 -3.54 -8.97 -8.63
CA GLY A 159 -2.29 -8.48 -8.08
C GLY A 159 -2.50 -7.31 -7.10
N PRO A 160 -1.46 -6.92 -6.34
CA PRO A 160 -1.53 -5.83 -5.35
C PRO A 160 -1.87 -4.45 -5.93
N LYS A 161 -1.77 -4.30 -7.25
CA LYS A 161 -2.10 -3.08 -8.00
C LYS A 161 -3.31 -3.25 -8.92
N SER A 162 -4.00 -4.39 -8.82
CA SER A 162 -5.09 -4.68 -9.74
C SER A 162 -6.28 -3.76 -9.48
N GLY A 163 -6.86 -3.19 -10.55
CA GLY A 163 -8.13 -2.47 -10.47
C GLY A 163 -9.28 -3.35 -9.93
N THR A 164 -9.12 -4.66 -9.96
CA THR A 164 -10.02 -5.63 -9.30
C THR A 164 -10.15 -5.39 -7.80
N LEU A 165 -9.11 -4.87 -7.13
CA LEU A 165 -9.17 -4.55 -5.69
C LEU A 165 -10.19 -3.44 -5.39
N ILE A 166 -10.43 -2.54 -6.35
CA ILE A 166 -11.47 -1.50 -6.26
C ILE A 166 -12.85 -2.16 -6.39
N THR A 167 -13.02 -3.03 -7.40
CA THR A 167 -14.27 -3.78 -7.60
C THR A 167 -14.65 -4.60 -6.37
N ALA A 168 -13.66 -5.24 -5.74
CA ALA A 168 -13.84 -6.01 -4.52
C ALA A 168 -14.35 -5.16 -3.35
N ARG A 169 -13.79 -3.95 -3.20
CA ARG A 169 -14.23 -3.00 -2.18
C ARG A 169 -15.65 -2.52 -2.45
N LEU A 170 -15.96 -2.17 -3.70
CA LEU A 170 -17.29 -1.79 -4.13
C LEU A 170 -18.31 -2.90 -3.86
N ALA A 171 -17.93 -4.17 -4.04
CA ALA A 171 -18.80 -5.30 -3.70
C ALA A 171 -19.22 -5.25 -2.23
N SER A 172 -18.26 -5.08 -1.32
CA SER A 172 -18.55 -4.92 0.11
C SER A 172 -19.40 -3.67 0.40
N GLU A 173 -19.09 -2.52 -0.22
CA GLU A 173 -19.85 -1.27 -0.05
C GLU A 173 -21.30 -1.39 -0.55
N TYR A 174 -21.52 -2.15 -1.63
CA TYR A 174 -22.84 -2.33 -2.25
C TYR A 174 -23.56 -3.57 -1.68
N ASN A 175 -23.01 -4.14 -0.60
CA ASN A 175 -23.54 -5.33 0.06
C ASN A 175 -23.78 -6.48 -0.94
N ARG A 176 -22.77 -6.72 -1.78
CA ARG A 176 -22.69 -7.85 -2.71
C ARG A 176 -21.72 -8.87 -2.17
N ASP A 177 -22.08 -10.14 -2.30
CA ASP A 177 -21.20 -11.20 -1.88
C ASP A 177 -19.93 -11.21 -2.73
N LEU A 178 -18.79 -11.26 -2.05
CA LEU A 178 -17.48 -11.30 -2.68
C LEU A 178 -16.97 -12.73 -2.65
N LEU A 179 -16.64 -13.27 -3.82
CA LEU A 179 -16.09 -14.60 -4.00
C LEU A 179 -14.66 -14.52 -4.53
N CYS A 180 -13.78 -15.41 -4.10
CA CYS A 180 -12.37 -15.45 -4.50
C CYS A 180 -11.91 -16.89 -4.65
N ILE A 181 -11.16 -17.19 -5.71
CA ILE A 181 -10.52 -18.51 -5.86
C ILE A 181 -9.22 -18.60 -5.06
N PRO A 182 -8.82 -19.78 -4.56
CA PRO A 182 -7.49 -19.95 -3.99
C PRO A 182 -6.43 -19.82 -5.06
N HIS A 183 -5.21 -19.47 -4.67
CA HIS A 183 -4.08 -19.34 -5.57
C HIS A 183 -2.77 -19.75 -4.88
N ARG A 184 -1.73 -20.03 -5.66
CA ARG A 184 -0.40 -20.44 -5.16
C ARG A 184 0.21 -19.40 -4.22
N ILE A 185 0.72 -19.87 -3.07
CA ILE A 185 1.46 -19.04 -2.12
C ILE A 185 2.73 -18.49 -2.79
N GLY A 186 2.91 -17.17 -2.69
CA GLY A 186 4.05 -16.47 -3.30
C GLY A 186 3.83 -15.97 -4.73
N ASP A 187 2.71 -16.32 -5.38
CA ASP A 187 2.39 -15.75 -6.70
C ASP A 187 1.85 -14.32 -6.56
N PRO A 188 2.41 -13.31 -7.26
CA PRO A 188 1.90 -11.94 -7.20
C PRO A 188 0.42 -11.79 -7.57
N HIS A 189 -0.13 -12.64 -8.43
CA HIS A 189 -1.55 -12.59 -8.85
C HIS A 189 -2.50 -13.09 -7.77
N ALA A 190 -1.98 -13.82 -6.78
CA ALA A 190 -2.72 -14.35 -5.64
C ALA A 190 -3.10 -13.28 -4.62
N PHE A 191 -2.41 -12.13 -4.60
CA PHE A 191 -2.48 -11.16 -3.51
C PHE A 191 -3.90 -10.78 -3.12
N GLY A 192 -4.71 -10.36 -4.08
CA GLY A 192 -6.07 -9.91 -3.85
C GLY A 192 -6.99 -11.05 -3.47
N GLY A 193 -6.85 -12.22 -4.11
CA GLY A 193 -7.58 -13.43 -3.72
C GLY A 193 -7.31 -13.78 -2.25
N HIS A 194 -6.04 -13.93 -1.87
CA HIS A 194 -5.63 -14.21 -0.50
C HIS A 194 -6.06 -13.13 0.48
N LEU A 195 -5.94 -11.86 0.11
CA LEU A 195 -6.36 -10.73 0.93
C LEU A 195 -7.86 -10.79 1.19
N PHE A 196 -8.68 -10.96 0.16
CA PHE A 196 -10.12 -10.94 0.32
C PHE A 196 -10.66 -12.20 0.99
N ILE A 197 -10.08 -13.38 0.71
CA ILE A 197 -10.38 -14.59 1.48
C ILE A 197 -10.11 -14.34 2.97
N ARG A 198 -8.96 -13.75 3.29
CA ARG A 198 -8.62 -13.37 4.68
C ARG A 198 -9.59 -12.32 5.26
N LEU A 199 -10.19 -11.48 4.43
CA LEU A 199 -11.19 -10.48 4.83
C LEU A 199 -12.63 -11.02 4.80
N GLY A 200 -12.82 -12.33 4.63
CA GLY A 200 -14.13 -12.98 4.69
C GLY A 200 -14.85 -13.13 3.35
N ALA A 201 -14.18 -12.96 2.21
CA ALA A 201 -14.73 -13.35 0.92
C ALA A 201 -14.90 -14.87 0.84
N ALA A 202 -15.99 -15.32 0.23
CA ALA A 202 -16.29 -16.73 0.03
C ALA A 202 -15.20 -17.38 -0.84
N LEU A 203 -14.58 -18.43 -0.32
CA LEU A 203 -13.59 -19.22 -1.05
C LEU A 203 -14.28 -20.08 -2.11
N VAL A 204 -13.89 -19.94 -3.37
CA VAL A 204 -14.44 -20.71 -4.49
C VAL A 204 -13.41 -21.66 -5.06
N THR A 205 -13.60 -22.95 -4.82
CA THR A 205 -12.82 -24.02 -5.44
C THR A 205 -13.60 -24.74 -6.53
N GLU A 206 -14.93 -24.65 -6.51
CA GLU A 206 -15.82 -25.35 -7.45
C GLU A 206 -17.10 -24.54 -7.74
N PRO A 207 -17.83 -24.84 -8.83
CA PRO A 207 -19.03 -24.08 -9.23
C PRO A 207 -20.13 -24.07 -8.16
N LEU A 208 -20.24 -25.10 -7.33
CA LEU A 208 -21.27 -25.21 -6.29
C LEU A 208 -21.20 -24.06 -5.28
N HIS A 209 -20.00 -23.62 -4.90
CA HIS A 209 -19.81 -22.50 -3.98
C HIS A 209 -20.39 -21.19 -4.54
N ILE A 210 -20.40 -21.03 -5.87
CA ILE A 210 -21.01 -19.88 -6.53
C ILE A 210 -22.54 -19.96 -6.44
N LEU A 211 -23.11 -21.15 -6.63
CA LEU A 211 -24.55 -21.38 -6.55
C LEU A 211 -25.09 -21.10 -5.14
N GLU A 212 -24.35 -21.54 -4.12
CA GLU A 212 -24.68 -21.32 -2.71
C GLU A 212 -24.74 -19.83 -2.38
N VAL A 213 -23.73 -19.07 -2.79
CA VAL A 213 -23.71 -17.61 -2.59
C VAL A 213 -24.86 -16.93 -3.35
N LEU A 214 -25.16 -17.38 -4.57
CA LEU A 214 -26.26 -16.82 -5.35
C LEU A 214 -27.66 -17.28 -4.88
N ASN A 215 -27.73 -18.12 -3.83
CA ASN A 215 -28.96 -18.76 -3.35
C ASN A 215 -29.72 -19.48 -4.47
N ILE A 216 -28.98 -20.04 -5.44
CA ILE A 216 -29.54 -20.90 -6.47
C ILE A 216 -29.43 -22.32 -5.95
N PRO A 217 -30.55 -23.02 -5.70
CA PRO A 217 -30.44 -24.43 -5.36
C PRO A 217 -29.70 -25.12 -6.49
N PRO A 218 -28.70 -25.99 -6.20
CA PRO A 218 -28.15 -26.82 -7.24
C PRO A 218 -29.34 -27.49 -7.95
N LEU A 219 -29.35 -27.47 -9.28
CA LEU A 219 -30.29 -28.27 -10.06
C LEU A 219 -30.30 -29.63 -9.38
N GLU A 220 -31.49 -30.17 -9.10
CA GLU A 220 -31.63 -31.56 -8.62
C GLU A 220 -31.16 -32.52 -9.74
N GLY A 221 -29.88 -32.50 -10.06
CA GLY A 221 -29.08 -33.69 -9.89
C GLY A 221 -28.79 -33.85 -8.39
N PRO A 222 -28.63 -35.08 -7.91
CA PRO A 222 -28.41 -35.34 -6.49
C PRO A 222 -27.28 -34.43 -5.96
N ARG A 223 -27.47 -33.78 -4.79
CA ARG A 223 -26.30 -33.34 -4.01
C ARG A 223 -25.47 -34.61 -3.84
N GLY A 224 -24.17 -34.50 -4.15
CA GLY A 224 -23.27 -35.63 -4.25
C GLY A 224 -23.50 -36.59 -3.08
N GLU A 225 -23.49 -37.88 -3.39
CA GLU A 225 -23.54 -38.93 -2.37
C GLU A 225 -22.68 -38.51 -1.17
N PRO A 226 -23.11 -38.80 0.08
CA PRO A 226 -22.23 -38.60 1.24
C PRO A 226 -20.84 -39.13 0.86
N PRO A 227 -19.75 -38.40 1.18
CA PRO A 227 -18.41 -38.88 0.88
C PRO A 227 -18.35 -40.36 1.27
N THR A 228 -17.99 -41.23 0.33
CA THR A 228 -18.13 -42.69 0.50
C THR A 228 -17.29 -43.24 1.66
N ASP A 229 -16.47 -42.39 2.26
CA ASP A 229 -15.53 -42.60 3.34
C ASP A 229 -15.97 -41.96 4.67
N LEU A 230 -17.19 -41.43 4.81
CA LEU A 230 -17.71 -41.01 6.10
C LEU A 230 -17.88 -42.23 7.02
N GLU A 231 -17.38 -42.12 8.24
CA GLU A 231 -17.66 -43.11 9.28
C GLU A 231 -19.12 -43.01 9.73
N ASP A 232 -19.67 -44.10 10.27
CA ASP A 232 -21.09 -44.19 10.64
C ASP A 232 -21.56 -43.05 11.56
N ALA A 233 -20.68 -42.61 12.48
CA ALA A 233 -20.94 -41.48 13.39
C ALA A 233 -20.95 -40.12 12.67
N GLU A 234 -20.07 -39.91 11.69
CA GLU A 234 -20.02 -38.69 10.88
C GLU A 234 -21.25 -38.61 9.97
N LEU A 235 -21.68 -39.73 9.39
CA LEU A 235 -22.88 -39.81 8.54
C LEU A 235 -24.16 -39.59 9.35
N ALA A 236 -24.25 -40.15 10.56
CA ALA A 236 -25.38 -39.93 11.45
C ALA A 236 -25.53 -38.45 11.81
N ILE A 237 -24.42 -37.78 12.16
CA ILE A 237 -24.41 -36.36 12.51
C ILE A 237 -24.67 -35.48 11.29
N TRP A 238 -24.12 -35.84 10.13
CA TRP A 238 -24.37 -35.19 8.84
C TRP A 238 -25.86 -35.13 8.51
N ASN A 239 -26.59 -36.24 8.72
CA ASN A 239 -28.03 -36.32 8.47
C ASN A 239 -28.88 -35.59 9.53
N ILE A 240 -28.36 -35.38 10.74
CA ILE A 240 -29.11 -34.72 11.83
C ILE A 240 -29.02 -33.19 11.74
N LEU A 241 -27.93 -32.67 11.18
CA LEU A 241 -27.64 -31.23 11.05
C LEU A 241 -28.42 -30.53 9.92
N GLU A 242 -29.41 -31.20 9.31
CA GLU A 242 -30.35 -30.62 8.33
C GLU A 242 -31.11 -29.39 8.89
N GLU A 243 -31.26 -29.27 10.22
CA GLU A 243 -31.87 -28.12 10.91
C GLU A 243 -31.12 -27.77 12.23
N PRO A 244 -31.14 -26.51 12.72
CA PRO A 244 -30.58 -26.15 14.02
C PRO A 244 -31.27 -26.90 15.17
N ARG A 245 -30.51 -27.71 15.93
CA ARG A 245 -31.03 -28.59 17.00
C ARG A 245 -30.27 -28.35 18.31
N SER A 246 -30.91 -28.67 19.45
CA SER A 246 -30.28 -28.54 20.77
C SER A 246 -29.29 -29.67 21.05
N ARG A 247 -28.35 -29.47 22.00
CA ARG A 247 -27.37 -30.49 22.42
C ARG A 247 -28.03 -31.82 22.77
N ASP A 248 -29.12 -31.77 23.52
CA ASP A 248 -29.80 -32.97 23.98
C ASP A 248 -30.55 -33.66 22.83
N ASP A 249 -30.93 -32.94 21.77
CA ASP A 249 -31.55 -33.52 20.57
C ASP A 249 -30.50 -34.18 19.67
N ILE A 250 -29.33 -33.57 19.49
CA ILE A 250 -28.25 -34.15 18.66
C ILE A 250 -27.70 -35.42 19.31
N LEU A 251 -27.43 -35.40 20.63
CA LEU A 251 -26.98 -36.60 21.36
C LEU A 251 -28.04 -37.71 21.39
N ARG A 252 -29.33 -37.35 21.40
CA ARG A 252 -30.42 -38.32 21.39
C ARG A 252 -30.65 -38.92 20.01
N LEU A 253 -30.45 -38.14 18.95
CA LEU A 253 -30.67 -38.56 17.57
C LEU A 253 -29.45 -39.25 16.97
N SER A 254 -28.23 -38.90 17.39
CA SER A 254 -26.99 -39.50 16.88
C SER A 254 -26.81 -40.95 17.31
N ASN A 255 -27.50 -41.39 18.38
CA ASN A 255 -27.36 -42.72 18.99
C ASN A 255 -25.91 -43.10 19.41
N GLU A 256 -24.99 -42.14 19.36
CA GLU A 256 -23.56 -42.29 19.66
C GLU A 256 -23.19 -41.71 21.04
N GLY A 257 -22.03 -42.09 21.57
CA GLY A 257 -21.51 -41.52 22.80
C GLY A 257 -21.10 -40.05 22.64
N VAL A 258 -21.01 -39.33 23.76
CA VAL A 258 -20.61 -37.91 23.79
C VAL A 258 -19.21 -37.73 23.17
N GLY A 259 -18.31 -38.70 23.38
CA GLY A 259 -16.95 -38.68 22.82
C GLY A 259 -16.92 -38.86 21.31
N GLU A 260 -17.69 -39.82 20.76
CA GLU A 260 -17.78 -40.01 19.30
C GLU A 260 -18.42 -38.81 18.60
N THR A 261 -19.46 -38.22 19.21
CA THR A 261 -20.15 -37.05 18.66
C THR A 261 -19.22 -35.83 18.56
N LEU A 262 -18.37 -35.61 19.58
CA LEU A 262 -17.37 -34.54 19.58
C LEU A 262 -16.26 -34.78 18.54
N THR A 263 -15.83 -36.02 18.39
CA THR A 263 -14.79 -36.41 17.43
C THR A 263 -15.26 -36.18 15.99
N ALA A 264 -16.50 -36.57 15.69
CA ALA A 264 -17.12 -36.35 14.38
C ALA A 264 -17.32 -34.86 14.07
N LEU A 265 -17.70 -34.03 15.06
CA LEU A 265 -17.83 -32.59 14.86
C LEU A 265 -16.49 -31.90 14.54
N VAL A 266 -15.41 -32.27 15.25
CA VAL A 266 -14.06 -31.77 14.96
C VAL A 266 -13.57 -32.25 13.59
N ALA A 267 -13.91 -33.48 13.20
CA ALA A 267 -13.58 -33.99 11.86
C ALA A 267 -14.31 -33.21 10.76
N LEU A 268 -15.58 -32.85 10.97
CA LEU A 268 -16.35 -32.00 10.06
C LEU A 268 -15.78 -30.56 9.99
N GLU A 269 -15.26 -30.02 11.08
CA GLU A 269 -14.54 -28.74 11.10
C GLU A 269 -13.25 -28.77 10.30
N LEU A 270 -12.42 -29.80 10.52
CA LEU A 270 -11.15 -29.98 9.79
C LEU A 270 -11.37 -30.13 8.28
N ARG A 271 -12.55 -30.63 7.88
CA ARG A 271 -13.01 -30.72 6.48
C ARG A 271 -13.65 -29.42 5.97
N GLY A 272 -13.77 -28.38 6.82
CA GLY A 272 -14.31 -27.05 6.47
C GLY A 272 -15.83 -26.99 6.40
N LEU A 273 -16.54 -27.96 6.97
CA LEU A 273 -17.99 -28.10 6.87
C LEU A 273 -18.76 -27.29 7.96
N ILE A 274 -18.07 -26.71 8.96
CA ILE A 274 -18.60 -25.83 10.03
C ILE A 274 -17.67 -24.62 10.34
N LYS A 275 -18.15 -23.49 10.92
CA LYS A 275 -17.40 -22.23 11.18
C LYS A 275 -16.80 -22.13 12.62
N GLU A 276 -15.66 -21.43 12.77
CA GLU A 276 -14.90 -21.28 14.05
C GLU A 276 -15.67 -20.54 15.17
N ASP A 277 -16.34 -19.42 14.89
CA ASP A 277 -17.15 -18.70 15.89
C ASP A 277 -18.35 -19.54 16.40
N ASP A 278 -18.91 -20.38 15.52
CA ASP A 278 -19.99 -21.31 15.88
C ASP A 278 -19.46 -22.45 16.75
N LEU A 279 -18.24 -22.91 16.50
CA LEU A 279 -17.53 -23.85 17.36
C LEU A 279 -17.20 -23.23 18.73
N LEU A 280 -16.65 -22.01 18.79
CA LEU A 280 -16.31 -21.36 20.07
C LEU A 280 -17.56 -21.05 20.91
N ARG A 281 -18.70 -20.75 20.27
CA ARG A 281 -19.99 -20.62 20.95
C ARG A 281 -20.51 -21.95 21.47
N LEU A 282 -20.30 -23.04 20.71
CA LEU A 282 -20.64 -24.40 21.13
C LEU A 282 -19.72 -24.86 22.28
N GLU A 283 -18.43 -24.57 22.20
CA GLU A 283 -17.44 -24.85 23.24
C GLU A 283 -17.76 -24.05 24.52
N ALA A 284 -18.07 -22.77 24.38
CA ALA A 284 -18.61 -21.93 25.46
C ALA A 284 -19.85 -22.56 26.12
N TYR A 285 -20.74 -23.15 25.32
CA TYR A 285 -21.93 -23.84 25.81
C TYR A 285 -21.58 -25.17 26.50
N ILE A 286 -20.66 -25.98 25.95
CA ILE A 286 -20.21 -27.26 26.51
C ILE A 286 -19.51 -27.04 27.85
N LEU A 287 -18.59 -26.08 27.91
CA LEU A 287 -17.80 -25.75 29.10
C LEU A 287 -18.60 -24.95 30.13
N GLY A 288 -19.76 -24.40 29.74
CA GLY A 288 -20.56 -23.52 30.59
C GLY A 288 -19.89 -22.16 30.87
N ILE A 289 -19.01 -21.71 29.97
CA ILE A 289 -18.22 -20.47 30.08
C ILE A 289 -18.69 -19.50 29.00
N PRO A 290 -19.21 -18.30 29.34
CA PRO A 290 -19.76 -17.40 28.33
C PRO A 290 -18.72 -16.88 27.33
N PHE A 291 -19.11 -16.75 26.06
CA PHE A 291 -18.33 -16.12 25.00
C PHE A 291 -18.46 -14.58 25.02
N ILE A 292 -17.37 -13.86 24.71
CA ILE A 292 -17.33 -12.40 24.59
C ILE A 292 -16.52 -11.97 23.36
N ASN A 293 -16.97 -10.90 22.69
CA ASN A 293 -16.22 -10.22 21.62
C ASN A 293 -15.82 -8.81 22.11
N LEU A 294 -14.52 -8.46 22.00
CA LEU A 294 -13.93 -7.19 22.45
C LEU A 294 -13.45 -6.29 21.29
N GLU A 295 -13.69 -6.66 20.03
CA GLU A 295 -13.17 -5.95 18.86
C GLU A 295 -13.67 -4.50 18.73
N LYS A 296 -14.77 -4.15 19.41
CA LYS A 296 -15.35 -2.80 19.42
C LYS A 296 -15.46 -2.17 20.81
N GLU A 297 -14.92 -2.84 21.83
CA GLU A 297 -15.07 -2.42 23.22
C GLU A 297 -13.90 -1.53 23.65
N LYS A 298 -14.22 -0.39 24.30
CA LYS A 298 -13.24 0.48 24.96
C LYS A 298 -13.17 0.12 26.43
N ILE A 299 -12.04 -0.39 26.88
CA ILE A 299 -11.84 -0.87 28.25
C ILE A 299 -11.33 0.27 29.12
N ASP A 300 -11.84 0.35 30.35
CA ASP A 300 -11.34 1.30 31.34
C ASP A 300 -9.84 1.01 31.63
N PRO A 301 -8.93 2.00 31.51
CA PRO A 301 -7.50 1.80 31.74
C PRO A 301 -7.15 1.22 33.11
N ASP A 302 -7.93 1.53 34.15
CA ASP A 302 -7.69 1.03 35.50
C ASP A 302 -8.08 -0.45 35.64
N ILE A 303 -9.09 -0.90 34.88
CA ILE A 303 -9.50 -2.32 34.81
C ILE A 303 -8.51 -3.09 33.93
N LEU A 304 -8.13 -2.52 32.78
CA LEU A 304 -7.20 -3.13 31.85
C LEU A 304 -5.85 -3.43 32.53
N ARG A 305 -5.34 -2.49 33.33
CA ARG A 305 -4.07 -2.61 34.07
C ARG A 305 -4.11 -3.57 35.27
N MET A 306 -5.26 -4.14 35.62
CA MET A 306 -5.32 -5.18 36.66
C MET A 306 -4.55 -6.44 36.23
N ILE A 307 -4.38 -6.64 34.92
CA ILE A 307 -3.45 -7.63 34.36
C ILE A 307 -2.33 -6.83 33.64
N PRO A 308 -1.06 -6.94 34.05
CA PRO A 308 0.03 -6.24 33.36
C PRO A 308 0.19 -6.68 31.89
N GLU A 309 0.54 -5.75 30.98
CA GLU A 309 0.66 -6.02 29.53
C GLU A 309 1.53 -7.25 29.20
N PRO A 310 2.72 -7.45 29.82
CA PRO A 310 3.54 -8.62 29.51
C PRO A 310 2.84 -9.95 29.84
N ILE A 311 2.03 -9.97 30.90
CA ILE A 311 1.26 -11.15 31.31
C ILE A 311 0.06 -11.32 30.36
N ALA A 312 -0.65 -10.23 30.06
CA ALA A 312 -1.77 -10.22 29.12
C ALA A 312 -1.38 -10.77 27.74
N ARG A 313 -0.23 -10.31 27.22
CA ARG A 313 0.30 -10.73 25.91
C ARG A 313 0.83 -12.16 25.93
N ARG A 314 1.57 -12.56 26.98
CA ARG A 314 2.14 -13.91 27.07
C ARG A 314 1.07 -14.99 27.16
N HIS A 315 -0.01 -14.72 27.88
CA HIS A 315 -1.06 -15.71 28.16
C HIS A 315 -2.34 -15.50 27.32
N ASN A 316 -2.37 -14.51 26.43
CA ASN A 316 -3.54 -14.14 25.63
C ASN A 316 -4.81 -13.94 26.47
N ILE A 317 -4.67 -13.14 27.53
CA ILE A 317 -5.72 -12.83 28.50
C ILE A 317 -5.88 -11.33 28.68
N VAL A 318 -7.10 -10.87 28.89
CA VAL A 318 -7.36 -9.44 29.14
C VAL A 318 -8.48 -9.25 30.16
N ALA A 319 -8.23 -8.43 31.18
CA ALA A 319 -9.27 -7.95 32.08
C ALA A 319 -10.08 -6.86 31.39
N PHE A 320 -11.39 -7.06 31.26
CA PHE A 320 -12.24 -6.11 30.53
C PHE A 320 -13.41 -5.57 31.36
N LYS A 321 -13.77 -6.22 32.47
CA LYS A 321 -14.87 -5.77 33.33
C LYS A 321 -14.68 -6.19 34.79
N LYS A 322 -15.04 -5.30 35.71
CA LYS A 322 -15.00 -5.55 37.15
C LYS A 322 -16.36 -5.27 37.79
N LYS A 323 -16.83 -6.18 38.65
CA LYS A 323 -18.02 -6.01 39.50
C LYS A 323 -17.71 -6.48 40.93
N GLY A 324 -17.49 -5.54 41.85
CA GLY A 324 -17.14 -5.87 43.24
C GLY A 324 -15.84 -6.68 43.32
N LYS A 325 -15.93 -7.93 43.79
CA LYS A 325 -14.80 -8.88 43.85
C LYS A 325 -14.66 -9.76 42.60
N ASP A 326 -15.57 -9.66 41.64
CA ASP A 326 -15.54 -10.44 40.41
C ASP A 326 -14.84 -9.67 39.29
N LEU A 327 -13.84 -10.29 38.67
CA LEU A 327 -13.10 -9.76 37.52
C LEU A 327 -13.37 -10.66 36.31
N GLU A 328 -14.03 -10.12 35.29
CA GLU A 328 -14.26 -10.83 34.03
C GLU A 328 -13.02 -10.70 33.15
N VAL A 329 -12.46 -11.86 32.77
CA VAL A 329 -11.22 -11.97 32.00
C VAL A 329 -11.52 -12.72 30.71
N ALA A 330 -11.26 -12.06 29.58
CA ALA A 330 -11.36 -12.68 28.26
C ALA A 330 -10.10 -13.51 28.01
N MET A 331 -10.27 -14.76 27.56
CA MET A 331 -9.21 -15.75 27.41
C MET A 331 -9.42 -16.56 26.14
N LEU A 332 -8.32 -16.86 25.41
CA LEU A 332 -8.38 -17.82 24.30
C LEU A 332 -8.51 -19.27 24.78
N ASN A 333 -7.86 -19.59 25.90
CA ASN A 333 -7.94 -20.91 26.50
C ASN A 333 -8.48 -20.79 27.94
N PRO A 334 -9.78 -21.02 28.17
CA PRO A 334 -10.37 -20.96 29.50
C PRO A 334 -9.99 -22.14 30.41
N GLU A 335 -9.40 -23.21 29.86
CA GLU A 335 -8.94 -24.38 30.62
C GLU A 335 -7.54 -24.22 31.20
N ASP A 336 -6.86 -23.09 30.93
CA ASP A 336 -5.59 -22.73 31.57
C ASP A 336 -5.80 -22.31 33.04
N LEU A 337 -6.09 -23.31 33.87
CA LEU A 337 -6.31 -23.14 35.31
C LEU A 337 -5.09 -22.56 36.02
N GLY A 338 -3.88 -22.84 35.50
CA GLY A 338 -2.63 -22.31 36.05
C GLY A 338 -2.55 -20.80 35.93
N THR A 339 -2.88 -20.26 34.76
CA THR A 339 -2.98 -18.82 34.52
C THR A 339 -4.10 -18.19 35.35
N ILE A 340 -5.27 -18.84 35.45
CA ILE A 340 -6.39 -18.35 36.28
C ILE A 340 -5.98 -18.26 37.76
N ASP A 341 -5.35 -19.31 38.31
CA ASP A 341 -4.89 -19.34 39.70
C ASP A 341 -3.76 -18.34 39.96
N PHE A 342 -2.89 -18.12 38.97
CA PHE A 342 -1.84 -17.11 39.06
C PHE A 342 -2.43 -15.69 39.17
N ILE A 343 -3.38 -15.33 38.31
CA ILE A 343 -4.05 -14.03 38.37
C ILE A 343 -4.83 -13.90 39.67
N LYS A 344 -5.54 -14.96 40.10
CA LYS A 344 -6.28 -14.99 41.37
C LYS A 344 -5.40 -14.70 42.58
N LYS A 345 -4.19 -15.28 42.63
CA LYS A 345 -3.21 -15.04 43.72
C LYS A 345 -2.67 -13.62 43.73
N GLN A 346 -2.48 -13.00 42.55
CA GLN A 346 -1.95 -11.64 42.46
C GLN A 346 -3.01 -10.55 42.66
N SER A 347 -4.26 -10.81 42.28
CA SER A 347 -5.33 -9.80 42.28
C SER A 347 -6.20 -9.78 43.54
N ASP A 348 -6.19 -10.84 44.37
CA ASP A 348 -7.15 -11.05 45.48
C ASP A 348 -8.63 -10.97 45.03
N MET A 349 -8.88 -11.29 43.75
CA MET A 349 -10.19 -11.22 43.09
C MET A 349 -10.65 -12.58 42.58
N ARG A 350 -11.97 -12.75 42.47
CA ARG A 350 -12.56 -13.93 41.84
C ARG A 350 -12.53 -13.73 40.32
N ILE A 351 -11.79 -14.59 39.62
CA ILE A 351 -11.69 -14.55 38.16
C ILE A 351 -12.89 -15.27 37.55
N LEU A 352 -13.60 -14.57 36.67
CA LEU A 352 -14.68 -15.10 35.85
C LEU A 352 -14.17 -15.22 34.40
N PRO A 353 -13.77 -16.42 33.95
CA PRO A 353 -13.27 -16.60 32.59
C PRO A 353 -14.38 -16.38 31.57
N ARG A 354 -14.01 -15.85 30.41
CA ARG A 354 -14.86 -15.67 29.23
C ARG A 354 -14.08 -16.12 28.01
N ILE A 355 -14.67 -17.00 27.21
CA ILE A 355 -14.06 -17.43 25.95
C ILE A 355 -14.11 -16.28 24.96
N THR A 356 -13.05 -16.05 24.22
CA THR A 356 -13.00 -15.01 23.19
C THR A 356 -12.17 -15.47 22.00
N ASN A 357 -12.16 -14.69 20.92
CA ASN A 357 -11.36 -14.94 19.72
C ASN A 357 -10.02 -14.17 19.74
N ALA A 358 -9.09 -14.56 18.87
CA ALA A 358 -7.77 -13.94 18.78
C ALA A 358 -7.82 -12.44 18.44
N GLU A 359 -8.80 -12.01 17.64
CA GLU A 359 -8.95 -10.61 17.21
C GLU A 359 -9.35 -9.70 18.38
N SER A 360 -10.25 -10.17 19.25
CA SER A 360 -10.67 -9.49 20.48
C SER A 360 -9.50 -9.22 21.43
N ILE A 361 -8.62 -10.21 21.65
CA ILE A 361 -7.41 -10.05 22.47
C ILE A 361 -6.47 -9.02 21.86
N LYS A 362 -6.22 -9.10 20.55
CA LYS A 362 -5.33 -8.18 19.84
C LYS A 362 -5.81 -6.73 19.94
N HIS A 363 -7.11 -6.49 19.73
CA HIS A 363 -7.69 -5.16 19.84
C HIS A 363 -7.53 -4.58 21.26
N ALA A 364 -7.78 -5.40 22.28
CA ALA A 364 -7.69 -4.95 23.66
C ALA A 364 -6.24 -4.69 24.13
N LEU A 365 -5.25 -5.44 23.62
CA LEU A 365 -3.83 -5.20 23.91
C LEU A 365 -3.32 -3.85 23.41
N LEU A 366 -3.87 -3.31 22.32
CA LEU A 366 -3.51 -1.97 21.82
C LEU A 366 -3.87 -0.85 22.80
N GLN A 367 -4.86 -1.08 23.67
CA GLN A 367 -5.36 -0.08 24.62
C GLN A 367 -4.43 0.11 25.84
N TYR A 368 -3.35 -0.67 25.99
CA TYR A 368 -2.37 -0.53 27.07
C TYR A 368 -1.43 0.69 26.94
N GLN A 369 -1.40 1.37 25.79
CA GLN A 369 -0.40 2.40 25.47
C GLN A 369 -0.64 3.73 26.23
N LYS A 370 0.36 4.24 26.98
CA LYS A 370 0.38 5.57 27.65
C LYS A 370 0.80 6.70 26.67
N SER A 371 0.50 7.97 26.99
CA SER A 371 1.12 9.13 26.32
C SER A 371 2.59 9.31 26.74
N LEU A 372 3.44 9.80 25.83
CA LEU A 372 4.89 9.93 26.07
C LEU A 372 5.22 10.84 27.26
N GLU A 373 4.49 11.94 27.46
CA GLU A 373 4.79 12.84 28.59
C GLU A 373 4.55 12.16 29.95
N ALA A 374 3.62 11.21 30.02
CA ALA A 374 3.36 10.43 31.22
C ALA A 374 4.46 9.38 31.48
N GLU A 375 4.98 8.73 30.43
CA GLU A 375 6.10 7.79 30.55
C GLU A 375 7.40 8.49 30.98
N PHE A 376 7.73 9.63 30.40
CA PHE A 376 8.94 10.38 30.75
C PHE A 376 8.80 11.16 32.06
N GLY A 377 7.60 11.65 32.40
CA GLY A 377 7.33 12.31 33.67
C GLY A 377 7.61 11.39 34.86
N ASP A 378 7.28 10.11 34.74
CA ASP A 378 7.58 9.09 35.75
C ASP A 378 9.09 8.78 35.81
N ILE A 379 9.76 8.60 34.65
CA ILE A 379 11.21 8.30 34.55
C ILE A 379 12.08 9.44 35.09
N ILE A 380 11.72 10.69 34.79
CA ILE A 380 12.50 11.88 35.19
C ILE A 380 12.25 12.19 36.67
N LYS A 381 11.04 12.01 37.19
CA LYS A 381 10.70 12.24 38.61
C LYS A 381 11.25 11.17 39.54
N GLU A 382 11.35 9.91 39.10
CA GLU A 382 11.80 8.82 39.99
C GLU A 382 13.26 8.99 40.46
N LYS A 383 14.12 9.75 39.75
CA LYS A 383 15.55 9.82 40.10
C LYS A 383 16.26 11.15 39.82
N THR A 384 15.54 12.28 39.75
CA THR A 384 16.19 13.60 39.59
C THR A 384 17.11 13.96 40.77
N SER A 385 16.96 13.31 41.93
CA SER A 385 17.81 13.47 43.11
C SER A 385 19.17 12.75 43.04
N GLU A 386 19.36 11.76 42.15
CA GLU A 386 20.64 11.04 42.00
C GLU A 386 21.52 11.64 40.90
N PHE A 387 20.93 12.18 39.81
CA PHE A 387 21.67 12.77 38.69
C PHE A 387 22.39 14.09 39.00
N ALA A 388 21.98 14.82 40.05
CA ALA A 388 22.63 16.06 40.45
C ALA A 388 23.93 15.83 41.26
N ALA A 389 24.12 14.65 41.85
CA ALA A 389 25.24 14.37 42.76
C ALA A 389 26.54 13.92 42.05
N SER A 390 26.50 13.62 40.75
CA SER A 390 27.65 13.12 39.97
C SER A 390 28.30 14.16 39.05
N ALA A 391 27.75 15.37 38.93
CA ALA A 391 28.24 16.40 38.00
C ALA A 391 29.41 17.26 38.54
N GLU A 392 29.85 17.06 39.80
CA GLU A 392 30.88 17.90 40.45
C GLU A 392 32.23 17.19 40.74
N ARG A 393 32.59 16.10 40.05
CA ARG A 393 33.96 15.53 40.17
C ARG A 393 34.67 15.37 38.82
N SER A 394 35.71 16.19 38.72
CA SER A 394 36.83 16.32 37.78
C SER A 394 37.30 15.07 37.02
N ASP A 395 37.58 15.29 35.72
CA ASP A 395 38.79 14.92 34.98
C ASP A 395 39.48 13.60 35.36
N GLU A 396 38.92 12.46 34.95
CA GLU A 396 39.70 11.26 34.62
C GLU A 396 38.94 10.35 33.62
N GLU A 397 39.72 9.80 32.68
CA GLU A 397 39.35 9.46 31.30
C GLU A 397 38.55 8.17 31.10
N THR A 398 37.58 8.22 30.18
CA THR A 398 36.93 7.12 29.40
C THR A 398 36.19 5.99 30.13
N ALA A 399 36.60 5.60 31.34
CA ALA A 399 35.96 4.52 32.10
C ALA A 399 34.58 4.91 32.66
N ASP A 400 34.36 6.20 32.92
CA ASP A 400 33.11 6.70 33.50
C ASP A 400 32.01 6.92 32.45
N LEU A 401 32.38 7.32 31.23
CA LEU A 401 31.43 7.54 30.11
C LEU A 401 30.72 6.25 29.69
N LYS A 402 31.40 5.10 29.75
CA LYS A 402 30.75 3.80 29.50
C LYS A 402 29.72 3.47 30.58
N LYS A 403 30.02 3.73 31.86
CA LYS A 403 29.07 3.51 32.96
C LYS A 403 27.86 4.42 32.85
N ILE A 404 28.05 5.69 32.46
CA ILE A 404 26.95 6.64 32.22
C ILE A 404 26.10 6.20 31.01
N ALA A 405 26.71 5.66 29.95
CA ALA A 405 25.99 5.11 28.80
C ALA A 405 25.22 3.82 29.11
N GLU A 406 25.69 3.06 30.10
CA GLU A 406 25.05 1.84 30.61
C GLU A 406 24.03 2.13 31.73
N ASP A 407 23.86 3.40 32.12
CA ASP A 407 22.91 3.80 33.14
C ASP A 407 21.46 3.55 32.66
N LEU A 408 20.72 2.79 33.46
CA LEU A 408 19.40 2.26 33.10
C LEU A 408 18.39 3.35 32.66
N PRO A 409 18.35 4.55 33.28
CA PRO A 409 17.49 5.65 32.83
C PRO A 409 17.91 6.20 31.46
N ILE A 410 19.21 6.34 31.17
CA ILE A 410 19.69 6.82 29.87
C ILE A 410 19.35 5.82 28.76
N ILE A 411 19.52 4.52 29.02
CA ILE A 411 19.11 3.46 28.10
C ILE A 411 17.61 3.57 27.79
N LYS A 412 16.77 3.67 28.82
CA LYS A 412 15.31 3.83 28.64
C LYS A 412 14.95 5.08 27.86
N ILE A 413 15.59 6.21 28.14
CA ILE A 413 15.35 7.47 27.40
C ILE A 413 15.62 7.27 25.90
N VAL A 414 16.79 6.73 25.55
CA VAL A 414 17.16 6.52 24.14
C VAL A 414 16.25 5.48 23.48
N ASP A 415 15.97 4.36 24.13
CA ASP A 415 15.11 3.31 23.58
C ASP A 415 13.68 3.80 23.35
N THR A 416 13.10 4.55 24.30
CA THR A 416 11.77 5.17 24.14
C THR A 416 11.76 6.22 23.04
N LEU A 417 12.82 7.04 22.92
CA LEU A 417 12.95 8.01 21.83
C LEU A 417 12.96 7.33 20.46
N LEU A 418 13.73 6.25 20.31
CA LEU A 418 13.80 5.48 19.06
C LEU A 418 12.46 4.82 18.74
N ARG A 419 11.83 4.15 19.71
CA ARG A 419 10.52 3.50 19.54
C ARG A 419 9.44 4.51 19.16
N HIS A 420 9.40 5.65 19.83
CA HIS A 420 8.43 6.69 19.53
C HIS A 420 8.63 7.28 18.13
N ALA A 421 9.87 7.55 17.74
CA ALA A 421 10.17 8.04 16.38
C ALA A 421 9.73 7.04 15.29
N ILE A 422 9.90 5.73 15.53
CA ILE A 422 9.39 4.68 14.62
C ILE A 422 7.87 4.74 14.51
N LEU A 423 7.16 4.78 15.64
CA LEU A 423 5.70 4.82 15.67
C LEU A 423 5.14 6.08 15.00
N GLN A 424 5.78 7.23 15.21
CA GLN A 424 5.45 8.50 14.56
C GLN A 424 5.89 8.56 13.09
N LYS A 425 6.51 7.51 12.55
CA LYS A 425 7.03 7.43 11.17
C LYS A 425 7.98 8.58 10.83
N ALA A 426 8.80 8.98 11.79
CA ALA A 426 9.83 10.00 11.59
C ALA A 426 10.94 9.49 10.66
N SER A 427 11.44 10.38 9.81
CA SER A 427 12.58 10.12 8.92
C SER A 427 13.93 10.42 9.56
N ASP A 428 13.99 11.45 10.42
CA ASP A 428 15.18 11.81 11.18
C ASP A 428 14.77 12.18 12.62
N ILE A 429 15.61 11.86 13.60
CA ILE A 429 15.58 12.37 14.98
C ILE A 429 16.74 13.36 15.11
N HIS A 430 16.43 14.56 15.57
CA HIS A 430 17.40 15.61 15.88
C HIS A 430 17.46 15.77 17.40
N ILE A 431 18.64 15.60 17.99
CA ILE A 431 18.89 15.83 19.42
C ILE A 431 19.92 16.96 19.49
N GLU A 432 19.47 18.13 19.92
CA GLU A 432 20.21 19.38 19.84
C GLU A 432 20.41 19.94 21.25
N PRO A 433 21.65 19.94 21.78
CA PRO A 433 21.90 20.60 23.05
C PRO A 433 21.83 22.12 22.87
N LEU A 434 21.02 22.77 23.70
CA LEU A 434 20.97 24.22 23.88
C LEU A 434 21.68 24.59 25.19
N GLU A 435 21.76 25.88 25.49
CA GLU A 435 22.45 26.38 26.69
C GLU A 435 21.87 25.79 28.00
N LYS A 436 20.55 25.68 28.10
CA LYS A 436 19.85 25.26 29.34
C LYS A 436 19.16 23.91 29.28
N GLU A 437 18.99 23.36 28.09
CA GLU A 437 18.16 22.18 27.85
C GLU A 437 18.62 21.41 26.61
N VAL A 438 18.05 20.24 26.37
CA VAL A 438 18.24 19.47 25.14
C VAL A 438 16.93 19.43 24.39
N MET A 439 16.91 19.98 23.18
CA MET A 439 15.75 19.97 22.31
C MET A 439 15.76 18.71 21.45
N VAL A 440 14.66 17.96 21.46
CA VAL A 440 14.46 16.81 20.58
C VAL A 440 13.40 17.14 19.54
N ARG A 441 13.76 17.03 18.25
CA ARG A 441 12.86 17.27 17.12
C ARG A 441 12.81 16.05 16.22
N TYR A 442 11.66 15.78 15.63
CA TYR A 442 11.53 14.76 14.58
C TYR A 442 11.32 15.42 13.23
N ARG A 443 11.90 14.83 12.19
CA ARG A 443 11.51 15.13 10.81
C ARG A 443 10.40 14.20 10.38
N ILE A 444 9.16 14.69 10.38
CA ILE A 444 7.98 13.96 9.93
C ILE A 444 7.51 14.60 8.62
N ASP A 445 7.37 13.79 7.58
CA ASP A 445 6.97 14.24 6.24
C ASP A 445 7.78 15.42 5.69
N GLY A 446 9.08 15.46 6.02
CA GLY A 446 10.03 16.49 5.57
C GLY A 446 10.12 17.72 6.46
N LEU A 447 9.16 17.94 7.38
CA LEU A 447 9.16 19.06 8.30
C LEU A 447 9.72 18.69 9.67
N LEU A 448 10.49 19.61 10.25
CA LEU A 448 10.94 19.48 11.64
C LEU A 448 9.81 19.87 12.59
N ARG A 449 9.54 18.99 13.56
CA ARG A 449 8.57 19.21 14.63
C ARG A 449 9.24 18.99 15.98
N GLU A 450 8.98 19.88 16.92
CA GLU A 450 9.40 19.68 18.31
C GLU A 450 8.66 18.48 18.90
N ALA A 451 9.43 17.50 19.38
CA ALA A 451 8.88 16.30 19.98
C ALA A 451 8.87 16.45 21.51
N MET A 452 9.99 16.90 22.09
CA MET A 452 10.10 17.14 23.53
C MET A 452 11.35 17.94 23.88
N ILE A 453 11.40 18.38 25.14
CA ILE A 453 12.55 19.03 25.77
C ILE A 453 13.03 18.15 26.92
N LEU A 454 14.33 17.90 26.98
CA LEU A 454 14.97 17.11 28.03
C LEU A 454 15.92 17.99 28.87
N PRO A 455 16.13 17.67 30.16
CA PRO A 455 17.09 18.39 31.00
C PRO A 455 18.52 18.35 30.43
N LYS A 456 19.30 19.44 30.58
CA LYS A 456 20.69 19.49 30.11
C LYS A 456 21.58 18.39 30.71
N THR A 457 21.27 17.94 31.92
CA THR A 457 22.03 16.91 32.65
C THR A 457 22.09 15.55 31.92
N VAL A 458 21.08 15.21 31.09
CA VAL A 458 21.07 13.94 30.36
C VAL A 458 21.81 13.99 29.02
N ALA A 459 22.29 15.17 28.58
CA ALA A 459 22.90 15.36 27.27
C ALA A 459 24.11 14.45 27.04
N ALA A 460 25.07 14.45 27.97
CA ALA A 460 26.29 13.64 27.88
C ALA A 460 26.00 12.14 27.86
N GLY A 461 25.02 11.69 28.66
CA GLY A 461 24.60 10.30 28.68
C GLY A 461 23.96 9.84 27.37
N ILE A 462 23.08 10.67 26.79
CA ILE A 462 22.46 10.38 25.48
C ILE A 462 23.53 10.28 24.38
N VAL A 463 24.48 11.22 24.34
CA VAL A 463 25.60 11.21 23.39
C VAL A 463 26.43 9.94 23.54
N ALA A 464 26.84 9.59 24.76
CA ALA A 464 27.62 8.41 25.02
C ALA A 464 26.86 7.13 24.62
N ARG A 465 25.57 7.02 24.96
CA ARG A 465 24.72 5.88 24.58
C ARG A 465 24.61 5.72 23.07
N VAL A 466 24.38 6.81 22.33
CA VAL A 466 24.29 6.77 20.87
C VAL A 466 25.63 6.41 20.23
N LYS A 467 26.75 6.91 20.76
CA LYS A 467 28.10 6.53 20.33
C LYS A 467 28.36 5.03 20.55
N VAL A 468 27.97 4.47 21.69
CA VAL A 468 28.06 3.02 21.97
C VAL A 468 27.25 2.21 20.95
N LEU A 469 25.97 2.56 20.76
CA LEU A 469 25.10 1.85 19.80
C LEU A 469 25.69 1.85 18.39
N SER A 470 26.34 2.95 17.99
CA SER A 470 26.86 3.17 16.65
C SER A 470 28.33 2.78 16.46
N ASN A 471 28.96 2.19 17.49
CA ASN A 471 30.38 1.83 17.52
C ASN A 471 31.33 3.01 17.21
N LEU A 472 31.05 4.18 17.81
CA LEU A 472 31.83 5.41 17.68
C LEU A 472 32.79 5.62 18.86
N LYS A 473 33.78 6.48 18.68
CA LYS A 473 34.77 6.81 19.72
C LYS A 473 34.12 7.68 20.80
N LEU A 474 34.11 7.19 22.04
CA LEU A 474 33.50 7.87 23.18
C LEU A 474 34.29 9.10 23.64
N ASP A 475 35.61 9.04 23.50
CA ASP A 475 36.59 10.05 23.92
C ASP A 475 36.77 11.20 22.92
N GLU A 476 36.37 11.01 21.66
CA GLU A 476 36.47 12.06 20.66
C GLU A 476 35.18 12.89 20.60
N HIS A 477 35.29 14.17 20.91
CA HIS A 477 34.18 15.14 20.94
C HIS A 477 34.40 16.34 20.03
N ARG A 478 35.56 16.44 19.37
CA ARG A 478 35.98 17.63 18.59
C ARG A 478 35.83 17.44 17.09
N LEU A 479 35.68 16.20 16.64
CA LEU A 479 35.52 15.84 15.24
C LEU A 479 34.13 15.26 14.99
N PRO A 480 33.53 15.52 13.80
CA PRO A 480 32.33 14.82 13.38
C PRO A 480 32.53 13.31 13.34
N GLN A 481 31.51 12.55 13.72
CA GLN A 481 31.53 11.08 13.69
C GLN A 481 30.24 10.53 13.08
N ASP A 482 30.37 9.58 12.17
CA ASP A 482 29.24 8.91 11.52
C ASP A 482 29.26 7.40 11.79
N GLY A 483 28.10 6.84 12.14
CA GLY A 483 27.97 5.43 12.48
C GLY A 483 26.63 4.86 12.03
N ARG A 484 26.47 3.54 12.22
CA ARG A 484 25.23 2.83 11.92
C ARG A 484 24.96 1.77 12.96
N PHE A 485 23.69 1.52 13.24
CA PHE A 485 23.25 0.42 14.08
C PHE A 485 21.88 -0.07 13.64
N LYS A 486 21.45 -1.23 14.14
CA LYS A 486 20.14 -1.81 13.80
C LYS A 486 19.33 -2.03 15.07
N ALA A 487 18.02 -1.85 14.99
CA ALA A 487 17.09 -2.33 16.00
C ALA A 487 16.02 -3.21 15.34
N GLU A 488 15.75 -4.35 15.96
CA GLU A 488 14.78 -5.33 15.51
C GLU A 488 13.90 -5.73 16.70
N SER A 489 12.59 -5.77 16.48
CA SER A 489 11.58 -6.32 17.37
C SER A 489 10.59 -7.13 16.52
N GLU A 490 9.62 -7.79 17.16
CA GLU A 490 8.53 -8.46 16.44
C GLU A 490 7.74 -7.49 15.53
N ASP A 491 7.66 -6.21 15.91
CA ASP A 491 6.82 -5.21 15.25
C ASP A 491 7.56 -4.36 14.20
N TYR A 492 8.88 -4.25 14.28
CA TYR A 492 9.67 -3.42 13.37
C TYR A 492 11.10 -3.91 13.18
N LYS A 493 11.62 -3.68 11.98
CA LYS A 493 13.02 -3.84 11.63
C LYS A 493 13.53 -2.55 11.01
N VAL A 494 14.46 -1.86 11.69
CA VAL A 494 14.92 -0.52 11.28
C VAL A 494 16.44 -0.45 11.40
N SER A 495 17.08 0.01 10.34
CA SER A 495 18.48 0.42 10.36
C SER A 495 18.55 1.90 10.66
N PHE A 496 19.48 2.30 11.54
CA PHE A 496 19.71 3.68 11.90
C PHE A 496 21.06 4.13 11.38
N ARG A 497 21.11 5.35 10.82
CA ARG A 497 22.35 6.03 10.48
C ARG A 497 22.50 7.24 11.39
N VAL A 498 23.63 7.32 12.06
CA VAL A 498 23.91 8.34 13.07
C VAL A 498 24.99 9.27 12.55
N SER A 499 24.79 10.56 12.75
CA SER A 499 25.81 11.58 12.56
C SER A 499 25.88 12.43 13.82
N ILE A 500 27.09 12.62 14.35
CA ILE A 500 27.37 13.42 15.54
C ILE A 500 28.26 14.58 15.10
N LEU A 501 27.81 15.80 15.38
CA LEU A 501 28.50 17.04 15.01
C LEU A 501 28.79 17.87 16.27
N PRO A 502 30.06 18.24 16.53
CA PRO A 502 30.41 19.18 17.58
C PRO A 502 29.82 20.56 17.30
N ILE A 503 29.13 21.13 18.29
CA ILE A 503 28.58 22.49 18.30
C ILE A 503 29.02 23.22 19.59
N THR A 504 28.68 24.51 19.72
CA THR A 504 29.10 25.32 20.87
C THR A 504 28.62 24.76 22.21
N GLU A 505 27.41 24.20 22.26
CA GLU A 505 26.76 23.71 23.48
C GLU A 505 26.95 22.20 23.74
N GLY A 506 27.82 21.52 22.99
CA GLY A 506 28.08 20.09 23.09
C GLY A 506 28.03 19.38 21.73
N GLU A 507 27.53 18.14 21.70
CA GLU A 507 27.42 17.36 20.46
C GLU A 507 25.97 17.26 19.99
N LYS A 508 25.70 17.71 18.77
CA LYS A 508 24.41 17.53 18.09
C LYS A 508 24.37 16.14 17.47
N ILE A 509 23.27 15.42 17.69
CA ILE A 509 23.04 14.10 17.12
C ILE A 509 21.92 14.18 16.08
N VAL A 510 22.15 13.60 14.92
CA VAL A 510 21.10 13.32 13.93
C VAL A 510 21.06 11.82 13.68
N ILE A 511 19.90 11.21 13.89
CA ILE A 511 19.65 9.79 13.65
C ILE A 511 18.64 9.66 12.53
N ARG A 512 19.04 9.12 11.38
CA ARG A 512 18.15 8.80 10.26
C ARG A 512 17.60 7.39 10.40
N LEU A 513 16.29 7.24 10.26
CA LEU A 513 15.58 5.97 10.32
C LEU A 513 15.42 5.40 8.92
N LEU A 514 15.87 4.17 8.71
CA LEU A 514 15.76 3.42 7.46
C LEU A 514 15.02 2.11 7.73
N PRO A 515 13.69 2.08 7.58
CA PRO A 515 12.90 0.85 7.74
C PRO A 515 13.41 -0.25 6.80
N GLU A 516 13.76 -1.42 7.35
CA GLU A 516 14.12 -2.59 6.56
C GLU A 516 12.83 -3.34 6.15
N GLY A 517 12.67 -3.66 4.86
CA GLY A 517 11.52 -4.43 4.38
C GLY A 517 10.34 -3.60 3.88
N ALA A 518 10.54 -2.33 3.52
CA ALA A 518 9.55 -1.60 2.72
C ALA A 518 9.30 -2.36 1.41
N LYS A 519 8.09 -2.92 1.26
CA LYS A 519 7.63 -3.52 -0.01
C LYS A 519 7.84 -2.52 -1.15
N GLY A 520 8.27 -3.00 -2.31
CA GLY A 520 8.47 -2.17 -3.50
C GLY A 520 7.27 -1.26 -3.77
N PHE A 521 7.56 0.01 -4.07
CA PHE A 521 6.51 0.95 -4.46
C PHE A 521 6.02 0.62 -5.87
N THR A 522 5.00 1.34 -6.30
CA THR A 522 4.51 1.34 -7.66
C THR A 522 4.75 2.74 -8.19
N LEU A 523 4.99 2.89 -9.49
CA LEU A 523 5.16 4.22 -10.07
C LEU A 523 3.91 5.07 -9.80
N GLU A 524 2.72 4.48 -9.89
CA GLU A 524 1.45 5.11 -9.55
C GLU A 524 1.39 5.57 -8.09
N LYS A 525 1.81 4.72 -7.14
CA LYS A 525 1.86 5.04 -5.71
C LYS A 525 2.90 6.11 -5.40
N LEU A 526 3.95 6.23 -6.20
CA LEU A 526 4.89 7.34 -6.11
C LEU A 526 4.28 8.65 -6.64
N GLY A 527 3.21 8.58 -7.44
CA GLY A 527 2.48 9.72 -7.98
C GLY A 527 2.67 9.92 -9.49
N PHE A 528 3.18 8.94 -10.23
CA PHE A 528 3.18 9.00 -11.70
C PHE A 528 1.78 8.69 -12.24
N HIS A 529 1.31 9.47 -13.21
CA HIS A 529 0.02 9.27 -13.87
C HIS A 529 0.03 9.73 -15.33
N GLY A 530 -1.04 9.42 -16.07
CA GLY A 530 -1.23 9.80 -17.47
C GLY A 530 -0.03 9.43 -18.36
N LYS A 531 0.27 10.31 -19.32
CA LYS A 531 1.37 10.13 -20.28
C LYS A 531 2.73 9.88 -19.61
N ALA A 532 3.03 10.55 -18.50
CA ALA A 532 4.30 10.41 -17.80
C ALA A 532 4.55 8.97 -17.29
N LEU A 533 3.49 8.33 -16.80
CA LEU A 533 3.53 6.92 -16.36
C LEU A 533 3.73 5.98 -17.55
N GLU A 534 3.02 6.21 -18.66
CA GLU A 534 3.12 5.42 -19.89
C GLU A 534 4.50 5.51 -20.52
N ASP A 535 5.02 6.73 -20.67
CA ASP A 535 6.35 6.99 -21.22
C ASP A 535 7.42 6.30 -20.36
N LEU A 536 7.32 6.37 -19.04
CA LEU A 536 8.27 5.69 -18.15
C LEU A 536 8.17 4.16 -18.28
N HIS A 537 6.96 3.59 -18.26
CA HIS A 537 6.76 2.14 -18.43
C HIS A 537 7.29 1.61 -19.75
N ALA A 538 7.10 2.36 -20.84
CA ALA A 538 7.65 1.99 -22.13
C ALA A 538 9.18 1.99 -22.09
N ASN A 539 9.79 3.04 -21.54
CA ASN A 539 11.25 3.22 -21.59
C ASN A 539 12.02 2.29 -20.66
N ILE A 540 11.46 1.84 -19.54
CA ILE A 540 12.12 0.86 -18.67
C ILE A 540 12.23 -0.54 -19.31
N GLN A 541 11.47 -0.82 -20.38
CA GLN A 541 11.53 -2.08 -21.13
C GLN A 541 12.53 -2.03 -22.29
N HIS A 542 13.18 -0.88 -22.54
CA HIS A 542 14.21 -0.80 -23.57
C HIS A 542 15.46 -1.59 -23.14
N PRO A 543 16.12 -2.29 -24.08
CA PRO A 543 17.33 -3.04 -23.76
C PRO A 543 18.52 -2.12 -23.44
N THR A 544 18.53 -0.89 -23.97
CA THR A 544 19.68 0.01 -23.88
C THR A 544 19.25 1.46 -23.70
N GLY A 545 20.15 2.26 -23.14
CA GLY A 545 20.01 3.71 -23.04
C GLY A 545 20.01 4.21 -21.60
N MET A 546 19.58 5.45 -21.35
CA MET A 546 19.66 6.10 -20.05
C MET A 546 18.31 6.63 -19.57
N ILE A 547 17.96 6.32 -18.32
CA ILE A 547 16.87 6.96 -17.59
C ILE A 547 17.46 7.75 -16.42
N LEU A 548 17.21 9.06 -16.42
CA LEU A 548 17.81 9.98 -15.47
C LEU A 548 16.74 10.52 -14.51
N ALA A 549 16.94 10.34 -13.21
CA ALA A 549 16.11 10.98 -12.18
C ALA A 549 16.80 12.25 -11.64
N THR A 550 16.08 13.35 -11.57
CA THR A 550 16.61 14.66 -11.20
C THR A 550 15.73 15.34 -10.15
N GLY A 551 16.35 16.23 -9.37
CA GLY A 551 15.75 17.00 -8.30
C GLY A 551 16.73 17.24 -7.14
N PRO A 552 16.36 18.09 -6.17
CA PRO A 552 17.17 18.36 -4.99
C PRO A 552 17.31 17.15 -4.07
N THR A 553 18.11 17.28 -3.01
CA THR A 553 18.21 16.25 -1.96
C THR A 553 16.85 16.01 -1.30
N GLY A 554 16.49 14.74 -1.08
CA GLY A 554 15.22 14.39 -0.43
C GLY A 554 13.99 14.45 -1.35
N SER A 555 14.16 14.66 -2.66
CA SER A 555 13.06 14.66 -3.63
C SER A 555 12.55 13.26 -4.03
N GLY A 556 13.13 12.19 -3.47
CA GLY A 556 12.71 10.80 -3.72
C GLY A 556 13.36 10.11 -4.92
N LYS A 557 14.41 10.67 -5.54
CA LYS A 557 15.05 10.10 -6.76
C LYS A 557 15.43 8.63 -6.60
N THR A 558 16.13 8.31 -5.52
CA THR A 558 16.56 6.94 -5.21
C THR A 558 15.36 6.02 -5.04
N THR A 559 14.28 6.49 -4.40
CA THR A 559 13.03 5.73 -4.26
C THR A 559 12.41 5.42 -5.61
N THR A 560 12.39 6.38 -6.54
CA THR A 560 11.91 6.16 -7.92
C THR A 560 12.78 5.13 -8.65
N LEU A 561 14.11 5.28 -8.62
CA LEU A 561 15.02 4.33 -9.29
C LEU A 561 14.96 2.93 -8.69
N TYR A 562 14.90 2.81 -7.37
CA TYR A 562 14.71 1.52 -6.70
C TYR A 562 13.37 0.88 -7.08
N THR A 563 12.31 1.67 -7.24
CA THR A 563 11.01 1.17 -7.70
C THR A 563 11.09 0.64 -9.13
N VAL A 564 11.78 1.35 -10.02
CA VAL A 564 12.03 0.89 -11.40
C VAL A 564 12.85 -0.40 -11.40
N MET A 565 13.94 -0.46 -10.62
CA MET A 565 14.78 -1.65 -10.52
C MET A 565 14.00 -2.84 -9.95
N ASP A 566 13.12 -2.64 -8.98
CA ASP A 566 12.26 -3.70 -8.43
C ASP A 566 11.27 -4.25 -9.45
N ILE A 567 10.73 -3.39 -10.34
CA ILE A 567 9.89 -3.81 -11.47
C ILE A 567 10.67 -4.70 -12.45
N LEU A 568 11.94 -4.39 -12.70
CA LEU A 568 12.81 -5.12 -13.64
C LEU A 568 13.52 -6.31 -13.00
N ASN A 569 13.42 -6.47 -11.68
CA ASN A 569 14.07 -7.51 -10.91
C ASN A 569 13.45 -8.88 -11.22
N THR A 570 13.95 -9.53 -12.25
CA THR A 570 13.59 -10.89 -12.65
C THR A 570 14.82 -11.79 -12.60
N PRO A 571 14.68 -13.12 -12.44
CA PRO A 571 15.83 -14.02 -12.39
C PRO A 571 16.72 -14.01 -13.65
N GLU A 572 16.20 -13.49 -14.77
CA GLU A 572 16.85 -13.46 -16.07
C GLU A 572 17.66 -12.18 -16.32
N VAL A 573 17.56 -11.19 -15.44
CA VAL A 573 18.16 -9.86 -15.62
C VAL A 573 19.20 -9.59 -14.53
N ASN A 574 20.45 -9.37 -14.92
CA ASN A 574 21.54 -9.00 -14.02
C ASN A 574 21.55 -7.49 -13.77
N ILE A 575 21.08 -7.10 -12.58
CA ILE A 575 21.08 -5.70 -12.14
C ILE A 575 22.25 -5.46 -11.19
N SER A 576 23.11 -4.50 -11.55
CA SER A 576 24.25 -4.09 -10.72
C SER A 576 24.27 -2.58 -10.46
N THR A 577 24.57 -2.17 -9.22
CA THR A 577 24.54 -0.76 -8.82
C THR A 577 25.85 -0.31 -8.19
N ILE A 578 26.18 0.97 -8.34
CA ILE A 578 27.19 1.66 -7.53
C ILE A 578 26.58 2.89 -6.85
N GLU A 579 26.65 2.96 -5.52
CA GLU A 579 25.88 3.92 -4.71
C GLU A 579 26.72 4.54 -3.58
N ASP A 580 26.34 5.73 -3.11
CA ASP A 580 27.05 6.43 -2.02
C ASP A 580 26.06 7.09 -1.02
N PRO A 581 25.59 6.37 0.02
CA PRO A 581 25.72 4.94 0.25
C PRO A 581 24.57 4.12 -0.37
N VAL A 582 24.61 2.80 -0.21
CA VAL A 582 23.43 1.93 -0.44
C VAL A 582 22.38 2.22 0.64
N GLU A 583 21.16 2.60 0.24
CA GLU A 583 20.08 3.02 1.15
C GLU A 583 19.46 1.84 1.90
N TYR A 584 19.08 0.79 1.16
CA TYR A 584 18.65 -0.48 1.72
C TYR A 584 18.95 -1.62 0.75
N ARG A 585 19.04 -2.84 1.29
CA ARG A 585 19.36 -4.03 0.51
C ARG A 585 18.15 -4.46 -0.32
N MET A 586 18.32 -4.54 -1.63
CA MET A 586 17.34 -5.09 -2.56
C MET A 586 17.69 -6.56 -2.88
N PRO A 587 16.78 -7.52 -2.63
CA PRO A 587 17.02 -8.92 -2.98
C PRO A 587 17.29 -9.09 -4.48
N ARG A 588 18.26 -9.94 -4.84
CA ARG A 588 18.70 -10.25 -6.21
C ARG A 588 19.36 -9.10 -7.01
N ILE A 589 19.60 -7.95 -6.38
CA ILE A 589 20.35 -6.85 -7.00
C ILE A 589 21.76 -6.80 -6.41
N ASN A 590 22.76 -6.69 -7.27
CA ASN A 590 24.17 -6.61 -6.88
C ASN A 590 24.54 -5.16 -6.55
N GLN A 591 24.38 -4.76 -5.28
CA GLN A 591 24.61 -3.38 -4.84
C GLN A 591 26.02 -3.17 -4.30
N SER A 592 26.75 -2.24 -4.90
CA SER A 592 28.11 -1.86 -4.50
C SER A 592 28.13 -0.46 -3.90
N GLN A 593 28.83 -0.27 -2.78
CA GLN A 593 28.97 1.04 -2.15
C GLN A 593 30.33 1.68 -2.48
N VAL A 594 30.33 2.96 -2.82
CA VAL A 594 31.54 3.80 -2.97
C VAL A 594 32.35 3.80 -1.66
N LYS A 595 33.68 3.72 -1.78
CA LYS A 595 34.64 3.76 -0.67
C LYS A 595 35.82 4.66 -1.06
N PRO A 596 35.72 5.98 -0.84
CA PRO A 596 36.75 6.93 -1.27
C PRO A 596 38.13 6.66 -0.64
N ASP A 597 38.16 6.19 0.61
CA ASP A 597 39.40 5.92 1.38
C ASP A 597 40.33 4.90 0.71
N ILE A 598 39.78 4.02 -0.14
CA ILE A 598 40.54 3.01 -0.89
C ILE A 598 40.52 3.26 -2.40
N GLY A 599 40.09 4.45 -2.84
CA GLY A 599 40.01 4.84 -4.25
C GLY A 599 38.88 4.16 -5.04
N TYR A 600 37.91 3.54 -4.37
CA TYR A 600 36.76 2.91 -5.02
C TYR A 600 35.63 3.94 -5.23
N THR A 601 35.79 4.75 -6.27
CA THR A 601 34.89 5.85 -6.68
C THR A 601 33.79 5.39 -7.65
N PHE A 602 32.81 6.25 -7.96
CA PHE A 602 31.79 5.99 -8.98
C PHE A 602 32.39 5.57 -10.33
N ALA A 603 33.36 6.33 -10.86
CA ALA A 603 34.01 6.01 -12.13
C ALA A 603 34.74 4.65 -12.10
N ASN A 604 35.53 4.37 -11.05
CA ASN A 604 36.29 3.12 -10.95
C ASN A 604 35.39 1.89 -10.74
N GLY A 605 34.33 2.04 -9.95
CA GLY A 605 33.36 0.97 -9.76
C GLY A 605 32.52 0.73 -11.02
N LEU A 606 32.09 1.79 -11.74
CA LEU A 606 31.39 1.64 -13.01
C LEU A 606 32.25 0.93 -14.07
N ARG A 607 33.54 1.27 -14.19
CA ARG A 607 34.49 0.53 -15.03
C ARG A 607 34.57 -0.95 -14.69
N SER A 608 34.43 -1.29 -13.41
CA SER A 608 34.50 -2.67 -12.94
C SER A 608 33.19 -3.41 -13.20
N LEU A 609 32.06 -2.74 -12.98
CA LEU A 609 30.71 -3.26 -13.26
C LEU A 609 30.52 -3.62 -14.73
N LEU A 610 31.09 -2.85 -15.67
CA LEU A 610 31.04 -3.18 -17.10
C LEU A 610 31.72 -4.51 -17.47
N ARG A 611 32.51 -5.11 -16.58
CA ARG A 611 33.12 -6.43 -16.75
C ARG A 611 32.41 -7.51 -15.92
N GLN A 612 31.22 -7.22 -15.39
CA GLN A 612 30.41 -8.14 -14.58
C GLN A 612 29.17 -8.65 -15.34
N ASP A 613 29.15 -8.47 -16.66
CA ASP A 613 28.04 -8.88 -17.52
C ASP A 613 26.65 -8.37 -17.06
N PRO A 614 26.50 -7.07 -16.69
CA PRO A 614 25.21 -6.54 -16.28
C PRO A 614 24.29 -6.30 -17.49
N ASP A 615 22.99 -6.51 -17.33
CA ASP A 615 21.98 -6.01 -18.28
C ASP A 615 21.60 -4.56 -17.94
N ILE A 616 21.48 -4.30 -16.63
CA ILE A 616 21.06 -3.01 -16.07
C ILE A 616 22.12 -2.52 -15.10
N ILE A 617 22.52 -1.26 -15.27
CA ILE A 617 23.48 -0.59 -14.41
C ILE A 617 22.80 0.61 -13.74
N MET A 618 22.89 0.72 -12.41
CA MET A 618 22.52 1.95 -11.71
C MET A 618 23.74 2.64 -11.12
N VAL A 619 23.95 3.90 -11.50
CA VAL A 619 24.97 4.77 -10.94
C VAL A 619 24.26 5.75 -10.02
N GLY A 620 24.59 5.75 -8.73
CA GLY A 620 23.86 6.52 -7.71
C GLY A 620 23.67 7.99 -8.09
N GLU A 621 24.70 8.60 -8.69
CA GLU A 621 24.65 9.95 -9.24
C GLU A 621 25.77 10.19 -10.25
N ILE A 622 25.54 11.13 -11.17
CA ILE A 622 26.57 11.67 -12.06
C ILE A 622 26.96 13.07 -11.55
N ARG A 623 28.16 13.19 -10.98
CA ARG A 623 28.71 14.47 -10.48
C ARG A 623 29.74 15.11 -11.39
N ASP A 624 30.46 14.30 -12.15
CA ASP A 624 31.64 14.69 -12.93
C ASP A 624 31.58 14.15 -14.36
N SER A 625 32.46 14.70 -15.21
CA SER A 625 32.56 14.35 -16.64
C SER A 625 33.02 12.91 -16.88
N GLU A 626 33.86 12.37 -16.00
CA GLU A 626 34.39 11.00 -16.12
C GLU A 626 33.27 9.98 -15.93
N THR A 627 32.49 10.11 -14.85
CA THR A 627 31.34 9.26 -14.55
C THR A 627 30.26 9.41 -15.62
N ALA A 628 29.98 10.64 -16.06
CA ALA A 628 29.05 10.91 -17.15
C ALA A 628 29.46 10.20 -18.46
N SER A 629 30.75 10.30 -18.84
CA SER A 629 31.27 9.67 -20.06
C SER A 629 31.17 8.15 -20.00
N LEU A 630 31.51 7.55 -18.85
CA LEU A 630 31.37 6.11 -18.66
C LEU A 630 29.91 5.64 -18.70
N ALA A 631 28.99 6.39 -18.11
CA ALA A 631 27.56 6.07 -18.12
C ALA A 631 26.97 6.12 -19.54
N VAL A 632 27.35 7.13 -20.32
CA VAL A 632 26.99 7.25 -21.74
C VAL A 632 27.58 6.10 -22.56
N ASN A 633 28.84 5.75 -22.34
CA ASN A 633 29.46 4.61 -23.03
C ASN A 633 28.80 3.28 -22.66
N ALA A 634 28.42 3.08 -21.40
CA ALA A 634 27.66 1.92 -20.95
C ALA A 634 26.32 1.81 -21.72
N ALA A 635 25.59 2.92 -21.81
CA ALA A 635 24.34 3.00 -22.55
C ALA A 635 24.49 2.68 -24.05
N LEU A 636 25.57 3.16 -24.68
CA LEU A 636 25.89 2.86 -26.09
C LEU A 636 26.27 1.40 -26.32
N THR A 637 26.86 0.75 -25.32
CA THR A 637 27.43 -0.61 -25.43
C THR A 637 26.44 -1.70 -25.06
N GLY A 638 25.15 -1.39 -25.01
CA GLY A 638 24.10 -2.40 -24.84
C GLY A 638 23.46 -2.47 -23.47
N HIS A 639 23.70 -1.48 -22.59
CA HIS A 639 23.17 -1.51 -21.22
C HIS A 639 22.04 -0.51 -21.03
N LEU A 640 21.06 -0.85 -20.20
CA LEU A 640 20.13 0.13 -19.66
C LEU A 640 20.74 0.75 -18.39
N VAL A 641 20.89 2.07 -18.39
CA VAL A 641 21.61 2.81 -17.34
C VAL A 641 20.65 3.73 -16.59
N PHE A 642 20.60 3.57 -15.27
CA PHE A 642 19.89 4.46 -14.36
C PHE A 642 20.87 5.36 -13.64
N SER A 643 20.55 6.64 -13.53
CA SER A 643 21.36 7.55 -12.73
C SER A 643 20.58 8.74 -12.21
N THR A 644 21.19 9.48 -11.28
CA THR A 644 20.65 10.74 -10.79
C THR A 644 21.48 11.97 -11.14
N LEU A 645 20.79 13.09 -11.30
CA LEU A 645 21.37 14.42 -11.45
C LEU A 645 20.73 15.39 -10.47
N HIS A 646 21.42 16.49 -10.19
CA HIS A 646 20.91 17.59 -9.36
C HIS A 646 20.56 18.79 -10.25
N THR A 647 19.42 18.70 -10.95
CA THR A 647 18.81 19.83 -11.66
C THR A 647 17.42 20.11 -11.11
N ASN A 648 16.91 21.32 -11.38
CA ASN A 648 15.60 21.74 -10.87
C ASN A 648 14.44 21.38 -11.82
N SER A 649 14.74 21.00 -13.06
CA SER A 649 13.80 20.56 -14.09
C SER A 649 14.40 19.43 -14.93
N ALA A 650 13.56 18.72 -15.68
CA ALA A 650 13.99 17.65 -16.58
C ALA A 650 14.72 18.25 -17.80
N SER A 651 14.22 19.37 -18.32
CA SER A 651 14.85 20.13 -19.40
C SER A 651 16.27 20.60 -19.05
N GLY A 652 16.52 20.94 -17.78
CA GLY A 652 17.82 21.39 -17.29
C GLY A 652 18.90 20.30 -17.21
N ALA A 653 18.52 19.01 -17.23
CA ALA A 653 19.49 17.91 -17.19
C ALA A 653 20.31 17.80 -18.48
N LEU A 654 19.75 18.19 -19.62
CA LEU A 654 20.42 18.09 -20.92
C LEU A 654 21.57 19.10 -21.06
N PRO A 655 21.37 20.42 -20.81
CA PRO A 655 22.49 21.37 -20.71
C PRO A 655 23.51 20.96 -19.65
N ARG A 656 23.08 20.37 -18.52
CA ARG A 656 24.01 19.92 -17.48
C ARG A 656 24.97 18.85 -17.96
N LEU A 657 24.52 17.90 -18.80
CA LEU A 657 25.39 16.90 -19.43
C LEU A 657 26.37 17.55 -20.42
N ILE A 658 25.94 18.57 -21.16
CA ILE A 658 26.81 19.35 -22.08
C ILE A 658 27.88 20.12 -21.27
N ASP A 659 27.51 20.72 -20.13
CA ASP A 659 28.45 21.40 -19.22
C ASP A 659 29.50 20.42 -18.67
N MET A 660 29.10 19.17 -18.43
CA MET A 660 29.99 18.05 -18.09
C MET A 660 30.78 17.50 -19.27
N LYS A 661 30.79 18.20 -20.42
CA LYS A 661 31.58 17.86 -21.62
C LYS A 661 31.14 16.56 -22.31
N ILE A 662 29.88 16.18 -22.17
CA ILE A 662 29.30 15.13 -23.01
C ILE A 662 28.87 15.74 -24.34
N GLU A 663 29.32 15.12 -25.43
CA GLU A 663 28.99 15.57 -26.78
C GLU A 663 27.48 15.46 -27.06
N PRO A 664 26.84 16.50 -27.64
CA PRO A 664 25.38 16.53 -27.85
C PRO A 664 24.84 15.32 -28.61
N PHE A 665 25.57 14.81 -29.61
CA PHE A 665 25.14 13.65 -30.38
C PHE A 665 25.08 12.36 -29.52
N LEU A 666 25.98 12.23 -28.54
CA LEU A 666 25.96 11.09 -27.62
C LEU A 666 24.72 11.16 -26.74
N ILE A 667 24.43 12.33 -26.15
CA ILE A 667 23.24 12.56 -25.33
C ILE A 667 21.97 12.21 -26.11
N ALA A 668 21.84 12.72 -27.34
CA ALA A 668 20.69 12.47 -28.20
C ALA A 668 20.51 10.98 -28.57
N SER A 669 21.61 10.21 -28.58
CA SER A 669 21.60 8.78 -28.88
C SER A 669 21.39 7.88 -27.67
N THR A 670 21.74 8.33 -26.46
CA THR A 670 21.73 7.49 -25.26
C THR A 670 20.64 7.81 -24.27
N VAL A 671 20.21 9.07 -24.13
CA VAL A 671 19.21 9.43 -23.11
C VAL A 671 17.81 9.17 -23.65
N ASN A 672 17.04 8.35 -22.94
CA ASN A 672 15.66 8.02 -23.32
C ASN A 672 14.65 8.92 -22.63
N VAL A 673 14.75 8.99 -21.31
CA VAL A 673 13.77 9.66 -20.44
C VAL A 673 14.49 10.37 -19.30
N ILE A 674 14.01 11.56 -18.96
CA ILE A 674 14.46 12.33 -17.81
C ILE A 674 13.25 12.63 -16.93
N ILE A 675 13.36 12.29 -15.65
CA ILE A 675 12.34 12.49 -14.63
C ILE A 675 12.83 13.58 -13.69
N ALA A 676 12.25 14.76 -13.69
CA ALA A 676 12.40 15.70 -12.58
C ALA A 676 11.30 15.49 -11.55
N GLN A 677 11.65 15.56 -10.27
CA GLN A 677 10.69 15.29 -9.21
C GLN A 677 10.94 16.06 -7.92
N ARG A 678 9.85 16.27 -7.16
CA ARG A 678 9.83 16.75 -5.77
C ARG A 678 8.78 16.00 -4.96
N LEU A 679 8.85 16.07 -3.62
CA LEU A 679 7.86 15.45 -2.73
C LEU A 679 7.00 16.52 -2.08
N VAL A 680 5.68 16.39 -2.23
CA VAL A 680 4.68 17.18 -1.50
C VAL A 680 4.06 16.32 -0.41
N ARG A 681 3.62 16.95 0.69
CA ARG A 681 2.94 16.24 1.79
C ARG A 681 1.51 15.91 1.39
N THR A 682 1.01 14.75 1.81
CA THR A 682 -0.36 14.33 1.52
C THR A 682 -1.33 14.73 2.63
N LEU A 683 -2.53 15.16 2.25
CA LEU A 683 -3.60 15.51 3.18
C LEU A 683 -4.07 14.29 3.98
N CYS A 684 -4.46 14.53 5.24
CA CYS A 684 -5.14 13.53 6.06
C CYS A 684 -6.56 13.23 5.55
N LYS A 685 -7.16 12.15 6.08
CA LYS A 685 -8.54 11.75 5.73
C LYS A 685 -9.54 12.87 6.02
N GLU A 686 -9.35 13.59 7.12
CA GLU A 686 -10.11 14.79 7.43
C GLU A 686 -9.50 16.01 6.74
N LYS A 687 -10.28 16.67 5.88
CA LYS A 687 -9.87 17.84 5.11
C LYS A 687 -11.05 18.77 4.88
N THR A 688 -10.78 20.06 4.70
CA THR A 688 -11.81 21.08 4.51
C THR A 688 -11.95 21.41 3.04
N LEU A 689 -13.14 21.20 2.48
CA LEU A 689 -13.47 21.53 1.10
C LEU A 689 -13.53 23.06 0.89
N TYR A 690 -12.91 23.57 -0.17
CA TYR A 690 -13.06 24.96 -0.61
C TYR A 690 -12.92 25.08 -2.14
N THR A 691 -13.19 26.25 -2.68
CA THR A 691 -12.90 26.58 -4.08
C THR A 691 -11.94 27.78 -4.15
N LEU A 692 -11.12 27.85 -5.19
CA LEU A 692 -10.16 28.94 -5.34
C LEU A 692 -10.87 30.28 -5.59
N SER A 693 -10.42 31.30 -4.90
CA SER A 693 -10.82 32.68 -5.14
C SER A 693 -10.27 33.20 -6.47
N LYS A 694 -10.85 34.29 -6.98
CA LYS A 694 -10.37 34.94 -8.21
C LYS A 694 -8.90 35.37 -8.11
N ASP A 695 -8.47 35.82 -6.93
CA ASP A 695 -7.10 36.30 -6.71
C ASP A 695 -6.10 35.14 -6.64
N GLU A 696 -6.50 33.99 -6.07
CA GLU A 696 -5.70 32.77 -6.07
C GLU A 696 -5.52 32.22 -7.50
N LEU A 697 -6.58 32.20 -8.30
CA LEU A 697 -6.51 31.81 -9.72
C LEU A 697 -5.60 32.74 -10.53
N ALA A 698 -5.77 34.06 -10.40
CA ALA A 698 -4.93 35.05 -11.09
C ALA A 698 -3.45 34.96 -10.67
N THR A 699 -3.17 34.43 -9.47
CA THR A 699 -1.79 34.19 -9.02
C THR A 699 -1.20 32.95 -9.68
N LEU A 700 -1.98 31.86 -9.82
CA LEU A 700 -1.54 30.63 -10.48
C LEU A 700 -1.34 30.82 -12.00
N GLU A 701 -2.18 31.62 -12.65
CA GLU A 701 -2.08 31.93 -14.10
C GLU A 701 -0.75 32.60 -14.50
N LYS A 702 -0.01 33.18 -13.54
CA LYS A 702 1.31 33.79 -13.83
C LYS A 702 2.40 32.75 -14.11
N ASP A 703 2.30 31.60 -13.45
CA ASP A 703 3.34 30.57 -13.47
C ASP A 703 2.91 29.33 -14.27
N VAL A 704 1.60 29.16 -14.50
CA VAL A 704 1.01 27.94 -15.10
C VAL A 704 0.02 28.30 -16.19
N ASN A 705 0.05 27.53 -17.28
CA ASN A 705 -1.02 27.53 -18.25
C ASN A 705 -2.21 26.72 -17.69
N LEU A 706 -3.13 27.40 -17.01
CA LEU A 706 -4.33 26.78 -16.44
C LEU A 706 -5.26 26.18 -17.50
N GLU A 707 -5.27 26.68 -18.73
CA GLU A 707 -6.07 26.09 -19.82
C GLU A 707 -5.55 24.70 -20.17
N ARG A 708 -4.23 24.52 -20.18
CA ARG A 708 -3.59 23.23 -20.43
C ARG A 708 -3.84 22.24 -19.29
N VAL A 709 -3.71 22.68 -18.04
CA VAL A 709 -4.04 21.83 -16.87
C VAL A 709 -5.52 21.47 -16.88
N HIS A 710 -6.39 22.42 -17.22
CA HIS A 710 -7.82 22.20 -17.33
C HIS A 710 -8.15 21.17 -18.43
N ALA A 711 -7.57 21.33 -19.62
CA ALA A 711 -7.69 20.37 -20.71
C ALA A 711 -7.21 18.97 -20.30
N PHE A 712 -6.09 18.89 -19.57
CA PHE A 712 -5.60 17.62 -19.01
C PHE A 712 -6.56 17.02 -17.97
N LEU A 713 -7.06 17.83 -17.03
CA LEU A 713 -8.06 17.40 -16.04
C LEU A 713 -9.34 16.91 -16.72
N GLU A 714 -9.76 17.55 -17.81
CA GLU A 714 -10.88 17.11 -18.63
C GLU A 714 -10.55 15.83 -19.38
N GLU A 715 -9.35 15.69 -19.97
CA GLU A 715 -8.87 14.52 -20.72
C GLU A 715 -8.75 13.29 -19.81
N GLU A 716 -8.21 13.46 -18.60
CA GLU A 716 -8.12 12.44 -17.56
C GLU A 716 -9.41 12.31 -16.72
N HIS A 717 -10.47 13.05 -17.05
CA HIS A 717 -11.75 13.18 -16.32
C HIS A 717 -11.63 13.28 -14.80
N LEU A 718 -10.64 14.03 -14.34
CA LEU A 718 -10.59 14.47 -12.96
C LEU A 718 -11.63 15.57 -12.70
N ILE A 719 -12.14 16.20 -13.77
CA ILE A 719 -13.28 17.13 -13.75
C ILE A 719 -14.26 16.83 -14.89
N LYS A 720 -15.54 17.23 -14.72
CA LYS A 720 -16.53 17.16 -15.81
C LYS A 720 -16.21 18.19 -16.90
N LYS A 721 -16.52 17.87 -18.16
CA LYS A 721 -16.32 18.79 -19.30
C LYS A 721 -17.09 20.09 -19.09
N GLY A 722 -16.44 21.23 -19.35
CA GLY A 722 -17.01 22.57 -19.24
C GLY A 722 -17.13 23.12 -17.83
N VAL A 723 -16.64 22.42 -16.80
CA VAL A 723 -16.58 22.91 -15.42
C VAL A 723 -15.57 24.05 -15.34
N THR A 724 -15.92 25.18 -14.73
CA THR A 724 -14.96 26.29 -14.59
C THR A 724 -14.08 26.10 -13.36
N TRP A 725 -12.88 26.68 -13.36
CA TRP A 725 -11.95 26.64 -12.22
C TRP A 725 -12.56 27.09 -10.88
N LYS A 726 -13.63 27.90 -10.89
CA LYS A 726 -14.33 28.35 -9.68
C LYS A 726 -15.17 27.26 -9.02
N ASP A 727 -15.55 26.25 -9.78
CA ASP A 727 -16.42 25.16 -9.35
C ASP A 727 -15.62 23.88 -9.04
N ILE A 728 -14.31 23.88 -9.35
CA ILE A 728 -13.42 22.76 -9.06
C ILE A 728 -13.12 22.72 -7.55
N PRO A 729 -13.37 21.58 -6.88
CA PRO A 729 -13.11 21.45 -5.46
C PRO A 729 -11.61 21.35 -5.17
N PHE A 730 -11.17 22.11 -4.16
CA PHE A 730 -9.85 22.04 -3.54
C PHE A 730 -9.99 21.76 -2.05
N TYR A 731 -8.87 21.46 -1.40
CA TYR A 731 -8.87 21.04 -0.01
C TYR A 731 -7.82 21.77 0.81
N LYS A 732 -8.19 22.15 2.04
CA LYS A 732 -7.29 22.68 3.07
C LYS A 732 -7.05 21.63 4.15
N PRO A 733 -5.88 21.66 4.81
CA PRO A 733 -5.58 20.74 5.90
C PRO A 733 -6.53 21.01 7.07
N LYS A 734 -7.03 19.93 7.69
CA LYS A 734 -7.82 20.00 8.91
C LYS A 734 -7.10 19.23 10.03
N PRO A 735 -6.66 19.91 11.10
CA PRO A 735 -6.12 19.25 12.29
C PRO A 735 -7.14 18.27 12.89
N ALA A 736 -6.75 17.00 13.09
CA ALA A 736 -7.60 15.99 13.71
C ALA A 736 -6.77 14.87 14.37
N GLY A 737 -7.05 14.56 15.64
CA GLY A 737 -6.45 13.41 16.35
C GLY A 737 -4.92 13.34 16.26
N GLU A 738 -4.40 12.22 15.73
CA GLU A 738 -2.97 11.96 15.48
C GLU A 738 -2.38 12.79 14.31
N CYS A 739 -3.19 13.54 13.57
CA CYS A 739 -2.79 14.39 12.45
C CYS A 739 -2.89 15.88 12.83
N ALA A 740 -1.92 16.37 13.60
CA ALA A 740 -1.95 17.68 14.22
C ALA A 740 -1.97 18.88 13.23
N ASP A 741 -1.34 18.76 12.06
CA ASP A 741 -1.28 19.84 11.06
C ASP A 741 -2.06 19.52 9.77
N GLY A 742 -2.85 18.45 9.76
CA GLY A 742 -3.68 18.03 8.63
C GLY A 742 -2.95 17.33 7.48
N TYR A 743 -1.66 16.98 7.63
CA TYR A 743 -0.90 16.19 6.67
C TYR A 743 -0.37 14.88 7.27
N GLN A 744 -0.36 13.83 6.46
CA GLN A 744 0.24 12.54 6.80
C GLN A 744 0.72 11.84 5.53
N GLY A 745 2.02 11.60 5.43
CA GLY A 745 2.68 11.00 4.27
C GLY A 745 3.11 12.02 3.22
N ARG A 746 3.68 11.50 2.12
CA ARG A 746 4.20 12.28 0.99
C ARG A 746 3.92 11.56 -0.33
N ILE A 747 3.79 12.34 -1.39
CA ILE A 747 3.66 11.87 -2.78
C ILE A 747 4.59 12.69 -3.68
N GLY A 748 5.09 12.08 -4.76
CA GLY A 748 5.91 12.77 -5.74
C GLY A 748 5.09 13.64 -6.67
N ILE A 749 5.62 14.79 -7.05
CA ILE A 749 5.23 15.56 -8.24
C ILE A 749 6.31 15.41 -9.29
N HIS A 750 5.93 15.18 -10.54
CA HIS A 750 6.84 14.72 -11.59
C HIS A 750 6.74 15.55 -12.87
N GLU A 751 7.88 15.70 -13.54
CA GLU A 751 8.02 16.17 -14.91
C GLU A 751 8.81 15.12 -15.67
N VAL A 752 8.20 14.52 -16.69
CA VAL A 752 8.80 13.40 -17.44
C VAL A 752 9.04 13.83 -18.88
N LEU A 753 10.31 14.06 -19.21
CA LEU A 753 10.76 14.48 -20.52
C LEU A 753 11.20 13.25 -21.32
N LEU A 754 10.52 13.00 -22.43
CA LEU A 754 10.88 11.97 -23.41
C LEU A 754 11.82 12.54 -24.49
N MET A 755 12.84 11.78 -24.87
CA MET A 755 13.79 12.16 -25.92
C MET A 755 13.21 11.94 -27.33
N SER A 756 12.31 12.83 -27.76
CA SER A 756 11.75 12.82 -29.12
C SER A 756 12.77 13.30 -30.16
N ASP A 757 12.50 13.04 -31.45
CA ASP A 757 13.41 13.47 -32.52
C ASP A 757 13.54 15.00 -32.61
N ALA A 758 12.49 15.75 -32.29
CA ALA A 758 12.55 17.21 -32.21
C ALA A 758 13.46 17.67 -31.05
N ILE A 759 13.39 17.01 -29.89
CA ILE A 759 14.27 17.30 -28.75
C ILE A 759 15.72 16.93 -29.10
N LYS A 760 15.97 15.81 -29.79
CA LYS A 760 17.31 15.43 -30.28
C LYS A 760 17.89 16.51 -31.19
N GLU A 761 17.12 17.04 -32.13
CA GLU A 761 17.56 18.14 -33.00
C GLU A 761 17.88 19.41 -32.21
N LEU A 762 17.07 19.75 -31.21
CA LEU A 762 17.33 20.89 -30.33
C LEU A 762 18.64 20.72 -29.55
N ILE A 763 18.91 19.52 -29.01
CA ILE A 763 20.16 19.21 -28.33
C ILE A 763 21.35 19.33 -29.29
N MET A 764 21.25 18.80 -30.51
CA MET A 764 22.31 18.91 -31.52
C MET A 764 22.65 20.35 -31.88
N ARG A 765 21.67 21.26 -31.80
CA ARG A 765 21.85 22.70 -32.01
C ARG A 765 22.18 23.47 -30.73
N GLN A 766 22.40 22.78 -29.61
CA GLN A 766 22.64 23.35 -28.28
C GLN A 766 21.52 24.31 -27.83
N GLY A 767 20.27 23.90 -28.04
CA GLY A 767 19.10 24.65 -27.58
C GLY A 767 19.08 24.84 -26.06
N THR A 768 18.45 25.92 -25.61
CA THR A 768 18.35 26.24 -24.17
C THR A 768 17.34 25.31 -23.47
N ALA A 769 17.42 25.23 -22.13
CA ALA A 769 16.45 24.49 -21.32
C ALA A 769 15.00 24.94 -21.61
N ASP A 770 14.77 26.25 -21.76
CA ASP A 770 13.44 26.81 -22.07
C ASP A 770 12.91 26.36 -23.44
N GLN A 771 13.78 26.26 -24.46
CA GLN A 771 13.40 25.78 -25.79
C GLN A 771 13.02 24.30 -25.75
N ILE A 772 13.81 23.51 -25.04
CA ILE A 772 13.58 22.08 -24.81
C ILE A 772 12.26 21.87 -24.04
N GLU A 773 12.06 22.61 -22.95
CA GLU A 773 10.83 22.53 -22.15
C GLU A 773 9.61 22.91 -22.98
N LYS A 774 9.68 24.01 -23.74
CA LYS A 774 8.57 24.44 -24.60
C LYS A 774 8.19 23.36 -25.62
N GLN A 775 9.19 22.70 -26.21
CA GLN A 775 8.97 21.59 -27.14
C GLN A 775 8.40 20.36 -26.41
N ALA A 776 8.94 19.98 -25.26
CA ALA A 776 8.41 18.87 -24.48
C ALA A 776 6.96 19.12 -24.03
N LYS A 777 6.62 20.37 -23.65
CA LYS A 777 5.25 20.77 -23.31
C LYS A 777 4.31 20.67 -24.51
N SER A 778 4.74 21.06 -25.71
CA SER A 778 3.91 20.89 -26.91
C SER A 778 3.68 19.41 -27.27
N GLU A 779 4.59 18.53 -26.85
CA GLU A 779 4.50 17.06 -27.00
C GLU A 779 3.76 16.36 -25.83
N GLY A 780 3.25 17.12 -24.86
CA GLY A 780 2.41 16.60 -23.77
C GLY A 780 3.09 16.45 -22.40
N MET A 781 4.35 16.89 -22.22
CA MET A 781 5.01 16.87 -20.91
C MET A 781 4.39 17.87 -19.93
N MET A 782 3.86 17.41 -18.80
CA MET A 782 3.45 18.29 -17.71
C MET A 782 4.66 18.78 -16.91
N THR A 783 4.63 20.03 -16.46
CA THR A 783 5.62 20.52 -15.49
C THR A 783 5.27 20.02 -14.09
N MET A 784 6.24 20.00 -13.16
CA MET A 784 5.98 19.60 -11.76
C MET A 784 4.88 20.43 -11.10
N LEU A 785 4.76 21.72 -11.46
CA LEU A 785 3.71 22.59 -10.93
C LEU A 785 2.33 22.24 -11.51
N GLU A 786 2.25 21.93 -12.81
CA GLU A 786 1.03 21.46 -13.47
C GLU A 786 0.56 20.10 -12.89
N ASP A 787 1.48 19.15 -12.75
CA ASP A 787 1.25 17.83 -12.13
C ASP A 787 0.86 17.96 -10.64
N GLY A 788 1.47 18.91 -9.92
CA GLY A 788 1.07 19.25 -8.56
C GLY A 788 -0.39 19.73 -8.49
N ILE A 789 -0.80 20.66 -9.36
CA ILE A 789 -2.17 21.19 -9.38
C ILE A 789 -3.18 20.06 -9.62
N VAL A 790 -2.87 19.12 -10.52
CA VAL A 790 -3.70 17.93 -10.75
C VAL A 790 -3.94 17.17 -9.44
N LYS A 791 -2.89 16.90 -8.66
CA LYS A 791 -2.99 16.21 -7.36
C LYS A 791 -3.72 17.02 -6.28
N ALA A 792 -3.68 18.35 -6.36
CA ALA A 792 -4.49 19.20 -5.48
C ALA A 792 -5.98 19.10 -5.80
N VAL A 793 -6.36 19.01 -7.08
CA VAL A 793 -7.74 18.79 -7.53
C VAL A 793 -8.26 17.41 -7.09
N GLU A 794 -7.42 16.38 -7.16
CA GLU A 794 -7.73 15.06 -6.59
C GLU A 794 -7.84 15.07 -5.05
N GLY A 795 -7.43 16.16 -4.41
CA GLY A 795 -7.44 16.32 -2.97
C GLY A 795 -6.40 15.48 -2.25
N LEU A 796 -5.29 15.18 -2.91
CA LEU A 796 -4.13 14.49 -2.34
C LEU A 796 -3.21 15.45 -1.59
N THR A 797 -3.07 16.69 -2.07
CA THR A 797 -2.23 17.74 -1.49
C THR A 797 -2.93 19.11 -1.58
N THR A 798 -2.24 20.19 -1.23
CA THR A 798 -2.75 21.57 -1.34
C THR A 798 -1.89 22.43 -2.25
N ILE A 799 -2.46 23.54 -2.72
CA ILE A 799 -1.75 24.54 -3.55
C ILE A 799 -0.55 25.13 -2.79
N GLU A 800 -0.69 25.41 -1.50
CA GLU A 800 0.38 25.97 -0.67
C GLU A 800 1.59 25.03 -0.63
N GLU A 801 1.34 23.72 -0.55
CA GLU A 801 2.39 22.72 -0.47
C GLU A 801 3.11 22.52 -1.81
N ILE A 802 2.38 22.61 -2.92
CA ILE A 802 2.97 22.60 -4.25
C ILE A 802 3.86 23.83 -4.45
N LEU A 803 3.35 25.02 -4.16
CA LEU A 803 4.11 26.27 -4.32
C LEU A 803 5.35 26.32 -3.43
N ARG A 804 5.30 25.74 -2.21
CA ARG A 804 6.47 25.63 -1.33
C ARG A 804 7.61 24.89 -2.02
N VAL A 805 7.32 23.76 -2.65
CA VAL A 805 8.37 22.93 -3.24
C VAL A 805 8.78 23.37 -4.64
N THR A 806 7.92 24.02 -5.42
CA THR A 806 8.24 24.43 -6.81
C THR A 806 8.86 25.82 -6.92
N ARG A 807 8.73 26.69 -5.91
CA ARG A 807 9.32 28.04 -5.89
C ARG A 807 10.64 28.15 -5.12
N GLU A 808 11.05 27.06 -4.44
CA GLU A 808 12.42 26.87 -3.89
C GLU A 808 13.38 26.41 -4.99
#